data_AF-A0A818RF33-F1
#
_entry.id   AF-A0A818RF33-F1
#
_cell.length_a   1.000
_cell.length_b   1.000
_cell.length_c   1.000
_cell.angle_alpha   90.00
_cell.angle_beta   90.00
_cell.angle_gamma   90.00
#
_symmetry.space_group_name_H-M   'P 1'
#
loop_
_entity.id
_entity.type
_entity.pdbx_description
1 polymer ?
#
loop_
_entity_poly.entity_id
_entity_poly.type
_entity_poly.pdbx_seq_one_letter_code
_entity_poly.pdbx_strand_id
1 'polypeptide(L)'
;MTSTPKKTRLSRSARAGIIFPVARIHRHLKACPTAPKRITQGASVYLASVLEYLVAELLELSGNAARDCQRSRIIPRHILLAYANDGELFKLLRHCVVPEGGILPNIHLAFLDKNQDDSSLPNTSISREKKKKKKTASSAATNVKINIRKSTLAKKGQGSFSVTGTPTTKAAALKGTAVTTLSERVLVRGQKLTVVQGSIVNIKADAIVHPTNASFYMGGDVGKALASAGGQELRNAVADAAKNATLINSGDVTISAAPNLSASHLIHVHSPNWNAATQDACIGELDQAILNILNLADQQGFTSIALPSISSGRAGFPKQTAAQTILAALSKFFRQTTTTSLQQVCFVLYDPESVTVYTTELQQIKMTEGVTTTSDDMQDTFSLRDQSSKQYTVKLTTAALVIQLQTDDNREQPRTIKNNTQVIPIEDIYGCLCMKDNRNSIRCHLNLYLYSLQKASGATLPFSKKSNLQRSQLLLTYAKFNDFESNFGVVTRWHQSLKRAIYLKQNLPLDIVTTKRDKRALVFINPAGGAGKAYRLVMEYVVGVWSEAEFTYHMIVTEYAGHAREFVRSIQLADWTGIVVASGDGLLYEIVNGLMSRNDWQEAIKLPIGHLPCGSGNAFITNIVRYSKQPIMKTMEKFIVQAAVIIATHNVLPFDMALLDICDGQRLFSFLCIEWGVVADVDCDSEQYRFLGETRFTVEALKHIIKPRSYEGYIDYIPYDAVDDTADSNQITTDTTIAQLHRHLLPLNEPIPTDSTSTKWRRINGPFLHVLITSKACISKDVIASFRSTLSDGYLSLQYIRADRSSRIHLAQTFTKLSDGKHVDFDFVELLPVRAFRIVPADTSGNMMVDGEKVPYGPVQGEILPSVGRCMGRLPTANEVLLS
;
A
#
# COMPACT_ATOMS: atom_id res chain seq x y z
N MET A 1 51.38 29.58 -64.30
CA MET A 1 52.15 28.88 -63.25
C MET A 1 51.17 28.10 -62.37
N THR A 2 51.32 26.79 -62.37
CA THR A 2 50.42 25.79 -61.80
C THR A 2 50.48 25.80 -60.26
N SER A 3 49.34 26.08 -59.62
CA SER A 3 49.20 26.00 -58.16
C SER A 3 49.16 24.53 -57.72
N THR A 4 50.13 24.11 -56.92
CA THR A 4 50.18 22.81 -56.24
C THR A 4 48.89 22.53 -55.44
N PRO A 5 48.30 21.32 -55.52
CA PRO A 5 47.02 21.02 -54.88
C PRO A 5 47.14 20.99 -53.36
N LYS A 6 46.30 21.78 -52.68
CA LYS A 6 46.20 21.78 -51.20
C LYS A 6 45.74 20.41 -50.71
N LYS A 7 46.55 19.73 -49.89
CA LYS A 7 46.18 18.50 -49.18
C LYS A 7 44.90 18.73 -48.36
N THR A 8 43.86 17.95 -48.64
CA THR A 8 42.59 18.00 -47.92
C THR A 8 42.76 17.53 -46.47
N ARG A 9 42.29 18.34 -45.52
CA ARG A 9 42.46 18.11 -44.09
C ARG A 9 41.38 17.15 -43.58
N LEU A 10 41.72 15.86 -43.43
CA LEU A 10 40.79 14.82 -42.96
C LEU A 10 40.46 14.96 -41.46
N SER A 11 39.21 14.63 -41.10
CA SER A 11 38.77 14.62 -39.71
C SER A 11 39.40 13.47 -38.92
N ARG A 12 39.45 13.59 -37.59
CA ARG A 12 40.02 12.55 -36.72
C ARG A 12 39.26 11.22 -36.81
N SER A 13 37.94 11.27 -36.97
CA SER A 13 37.10 10.08 -37.21
C SER A 13 37.38 9.47 -38.58
N ALA A 14 37.46 10.28 -39.64
CA ALA A 14 37.75 9.79 -40.99
C ALA A 14 39.14 9.15 -41.11
N ARG A 15 40.13 9.69 -40.37
CA ARG A 15 41.48 9.08 -40.28
C ARG A 15 41.49 7.77 -39.49
N ALA A 16 40.58 7.59 -38.54
CA ALA A 16 40.45 6.40 -37.71
C ALA A 16 39.48 5.35 -38.31
N GLY A 17 38.80 5.67 -39.42
CA GLY A 17 37.89 4.75 -40.11
C GLY A 17 36.59 4.47 -39.36
N ILE A 18 36.20 5.32 -38.41
CA ILE A 18 35.00 5.13 -37.57
C ILE A 18 34.00 6.27 -37.79
N ILE A 19 32.71 5.95 -37.69
CA ILE A 19 31.59 6.88 -37.86
C ILE A 19 31.47 7.80 -36.64
N PHE A 20 31.73 7.28 -35.44
CA PHE A 20 31.56 8.00 -34.18
C PHE A 20 32.52 9.20 -34.05
N PRO A 21 32.09 10.31 -33.42
CA PRO A 21 32.85 11.56 -33.41
C PRO A 21 33.98 11.55 -32.38
N VAL A 22 35.17 11.03 -32.76
CA VAL A 22 36.37 10.91 -31.92
C VAL A 22 36.72 12.23 -31.21
N ALA A 23 36.64 13.36 -31.92
CA ALA A 23 36.98 14.67 -31.35
C ALA A 23 35.96 15.16 -30.30
N ARG A 24 34.70 14.69 -30.35
CA ARG A 24 33.68 15.00 -29.34
C ARG A 24 33.88 14.12 -28.12
N ILE A 25 34.13 12.83 -28.32
CA ILE A 25 34.42 11.87 -27.25
C ILE A 25 35.68 12.28 -26.48
N HIS A 26 36.73 12.73 -27.18
CA HIS A 26 37.94 13.27 -26.52
C HIS A 26 37.65 14.49 -25.62
N ARG A 27 36.69 15.35 -26.00
CA ARG A 27 36.29 16.50 -25.18
C ARG A 27 35.52 16.06 -23.94
N HIS A 28 34.59 15.12 -24.07
CA HIS A 28 33.86 14.58 -22.92
C HIS A 28 34.77 13.85 -21.95
N LEU A 29 35.75 13.07 -22.45
CA LEU A 29 36.75 12.43 -21.62
C LEU A 29 37.56 13.45 -20.80
N LYS A 30 37.90 14.61 -21.38
CA LYS A 30 38.59 15.69 -20.66
C LYS A 30 37.70 16.47 -19.69
N ALA A 31 36.40 16.53 -19.94
CA ALA A 31 35.43 17.22 -19.08
C ALA A 31 34.94 16.34 -17.91
N CYS A 32 35.31 15.06 -17.87
CA CYS A 32 34.94 14.16 -16.80
C CYS A 32 35.76 14.47 -15.52
N PRO A 33 35.12 14.76 -14.37
CA PRO A 33 35.81 15.18 -13.14
C PRO A 33 36.79 14.14 -12.59
N THR A 34 36.58 12.87 -12.90
CA THR A 34 37.39 11.73 -12.43
C THR A 34 38.44 11.27 -13.44
N ALA A 35 38.54 11.94 -14.61
CA ALA A 35 39.48 11.52 -15.64
C ALA A 35 40.94 11.88 -15.30
N PRO A 36 41.91 11.03 -15.70
CA PRO A 36 43.33 11.31 -15.47
C PRO A 36 43.76 12.59 -16.18
N LYS A 37 44.68 13.35 -15.55
CA LYS A 37 45.15 14.68 -16.01
C LYS A 37 45.63 14.70 -17.48
N ARG A 38 46.02 13.55 -18.04
CA ARG A 38 46.47 13.43 -19.44
C ARG A 38 45.71 12.32 -20.16
N ILE A 39 45.00 12.70 -21.22
CA ILE A 39 44.23 11.79 -22.08
C ILE A 39 44.85 11.79 -23.47
N THR A 40 45.29 10.62 -23.92
CA THR A 40 45.90 10.46 -25.24
C THR A 40 44.84 10.46 -26.34
N GLN A 41 45.24 10.78 -27.58
CA GLN A 41 44.33 10.70 -28.71
C GLN A 41 43.88 9.26 -28.97
N GLY A 42 44.75 8.28 -28.72
CA GLY A 42 44.44 6.85 -28.83
C GLY A 42 43.27 6.44 -27.94
N ALA A 43 43.20 6.93 -26.70
CA ALA A 43 42.10 6.61 -25.78
C ALA A 43 40.73 7.05 -26.33
N SER A 44 40.66 8.23 -26.97
CA SER A 44 39.41 8.70 -27.59
C SER A 44 39.03 7.95 -28.85
N VAL A 45 40.01 7.41 -29.59
CA VAL A 45 39.73 6.55 -30.74
C VAL A 45 39.21 5.20 -30.24
N TYR A 46 39.88 4.61 -29.25
CA TYR A 46 39.49 3.32 -28.68
C TYR A 46 38.07 3.34 -28.10
N LEU A 47 37.75 4.32 -27.27
CA LEU A 47 36.39 4.43 -26.71
C LEU A 47 35.34 4.65 -27.80
N ALA A 48 35.66 5.45 -28.82
CA ALA A 48 34.77 5.65 -29.96
C ALA A 48 34.53 4.35 -30.73
N SER A 49 35.57 3.54 -30.94
CA SER A 49 35.47 2.23 -31.58
C SER A 49 34.63 1.25 -30.75
N VAL A 50 34.79 1.20 -29.42
CA VAL A 50 34.00 0.32 -28.55
C VAL A 50 32.53 0.73 -28.55
N LEU A 51 32.22 2.03 -28.46
CA LEU A 51 30.85 2.52 -28.51
C LEU A 51 30.21 2.27 -29.88
N GLU A 52 30.97 2.44 -30.96
CA GLU A 52 30.48 2.14 -32.31
C GLU A 52 30.17 0.65 -32.48
N TYR A 53 31.03 -0.23 -31.95
CA TYR A 53 30.80 -1.67 -31.97
C TYR A 53 29.56 -2.06 -31.16
N LEU A 54 29.41 -1.57 -29.94
CA LEU A 54 28.25 -1.86 -29.09
C LEU A 54 26.94 -1.37 -29.72
N VAL A 55 26.96 -0.19 -30.35
CA VAL A 55 25.78 0.35 -31.03
C VAL A 55 25.47 -0.43 -32.31
N ALA A 56 26.48 -0.88 -33.04
CA ALA A 56 26.29 -1.74 -34.21
C ALA A 56 25.62 -3.07 -33.82
N GLU A 57 26.11 -3.74 -32.77
CA GLU A 57 25.55 -5.00 -32.26
C GLU A 57 24.10 -4.81 -31.80
N LEU A 58 23.84 -3.77 -31.01
CA LEU A 58 22.48 -3.46 -30.55
C LEU A 58 21.54 -3.18 -31.73
N LEU A 59 22.00 -2.47 -32.77
CA LEU A 59 21.21 -2.18 -33.96
C LEU A 59 20.97 -3.41 -34.83
N GLU A 60 21.93 -4.32 -34.92
CA GLU A 60 21.76 -5.60 -35.63
C GLU A 60 20.68 -6.45 -34.95
N LEU A 61 20.79 -6.65 -33.62
CA LEU A 61 19.78 -7.37 -32.84
C LEU A 61 18.41 -6.68 -32.89
N SER A 62 18.38 -5.34 -32.82
CA SER A 62 17.13 -4.56 -32.96
C SER A 62 16.55 -4.67 -34.37
N GLY A 63 17.40 -4.80 -35.39
CA GLY A 63 17.00 -5.02 -36.78
C GLY A 63 16.40 -6.41 -36.98
N ASN A 64 16.96 -7.43 -36.33
CA ASN A 64 16.41 -8.78 -36.31
C ASN A 64 15.06 -8.79 -35.59
N ALA A 65 14.97 -8.20 -34.39
CA ALA A 65 13.70 -8.06 -33.66
C ALA A 65 12.63 -7.30 -34.47
N ALA A 66 13.03 -6.27 -35.24
CA ALA A 66 12.12 -5.56 -36.14
C ALA A 66 11.63 -6.44 -37.28
N ARG A 67 12.52 -7.23 -37.89
CA ARG A 67 12.21 -8.18 -38.97
C ARG A 67 11.28 -9.28 -38.49
N ASP A 68 11.50 -9.80 -37.29
CA ASP A 68 10.64 -10.81 -36.65
C ASP A 68 9.24 -10.26 -36.37
N CYS A 69 9.15 -8.96 -36.05
CA CYS A 69 7.87 -8.24 -35.97
C CYS A 69 7.30 -7.82 -37.34
N GLN A 70 7.88 -8.29 -38.46
CA GLN A 70 7.56 -7.93 -39.84
C GLN A 70 7.54 -6.42 -40.12
N ARG A 71 8.42 -5.67 -39.46
CA ARG A 71 8.59 -4.23 -39.66
C ARG A 71 9.94 -3.94 -40.29
N SER A 72 9.96 -3.10 -41.32
CA SER A 72 11.19 -2.62 -41.97
C SER A 72 11.86 -1.46 -41.24
N ARG A 73 11.26 -0.96 -40.15
CA ARG A 73 11.75 0.16 -39.34
C ARG A 73 11.95 -0.28 -37.90
N ILE A 74 13.14 -0.02 -37.36
CA ILE A 74 13.45 -0.18 -35.94
C ILE A 74 12.69 0.90 -35.16
N ILE A 75 11.88 0.49 -34.18
CA ILE A 75 11.21 1.38 -33.21
C ILE A 75 11.74 1.06 -31.81
N PRO A 76 11.52 1.94 -30.81
CA PRO A 76 12.06 1.74 -29.45
C PRO A 76 11.72 0.38 -28.83
N ARG A 77 10.56 -0.21 -29.19
CA ARG A 77 10.18 -1.58 -28.82
C ARG A 77 11.19 -2.65 -29.25
N HIS A 78 11.69 -2.56 -30.48
CA HIS A 78 12.64 -3.55 -31.01
C HIS A 78 13.99 -3.43 -30.31
N ILE A 79 14.39 -2.22 -29.92
CA ILE A 79 15.59 -1.99 -29.11
C ILE A 79 15.45 -2.63 -27.75
N LEU A 80 14.30 -2.44 -27.08
CA LEU A 80 14.02 -3.09 -25.79
C LEU A 80 14.08 -4.61 -25.89
N LEU A 81 13.42 -5.20 -26.89
CA LEU A 81 13.41 -6.64 -27.09
C LEU A 81 14.82 -7.18 -27.38
N ALA A 82 15.63 -6.44 -28.15
CA ALA A 82 16.97 -6.83 -28.55
C ALA A 82 17.92 -6.97 -27.36
N TYR A 83 18.05 -5.94 -26.51
CA TYR A 83 18.97 -6.04 -25.38
C TYR A 83 18.39 -6.85 -24.21
N ALA A 84 17.07 -6.97 -24.07
CA ALA A 84 16.46 -7.79 -23.02
C ALA A 84 16.62 -9.30 -23.27
N ASN A 85 16.67 -9.71 -24.53
CA ASN A 85 16.89 -11.11 -24.91
C ASN A 85 18.38 -11.48 -25.01
N ASP A 86 19.29 -10.50 -24.95
CA ASP A 86 20.73 -10.73 -24.93
C ASP A 86 21.28 -10.64 -23.49
N GLY A 87 21.92 -11.71 -23.02
CA GLY A 87 22.34 -11.83 -21.63
C GLY A 87 23.46 -10.89 -21.20
N GLU A 88 24.28 -10.38 -22.14
CA GLU A 88 25.38 -9.46 -21.84
C GLU A 88 24.92 -8.01 -21.92
N LEU A 89 24.16 -7.66 -22.97
CA LEU A 89 23.58 -6.32 -23.13
C LEU A 89 22.52 -6.03 -22.06
N PHE A 90 21.73 -7.02 -21.63
CA PHE A 90 20.79 -6.84 -20.51
C PHE A 90 21.50 -6.42 -19.24
N LYS A 91 22.64 -7.04 -18.91
CA LYS A 91 23.42 -6.66 -17.72
C LYS A 91 23.98 -5.25 -17.84
N LEU A 92 24.49 -4.88 -19.02
CA LEU A 92 25.05 -3.56 -19.28
C LEU A 92 23.98 -2.45 -19.22
N LEU A 93 22.77 -2.73 -19.69
CA LEU A 93 21.67 -1.75 -19.83
C LEU A 93 20.53 -1.95 -18.82
N ARG A 94 20.71 -2.74 -17.75
CA ARG A 94 19.66 -3.10 -16.77
C ARG A 94 19.01 -1.91 -16.06
N HIS A 95 19.68 -0.76 -16.00
CA HIS A 95 19.20 0.47 -15.38
C HIS A 95 18.80 1.53 -16.41
N CYS A 96 18.84 1.21 -17.71
CA CYS A 96 18.43 2.10 -18.78
C CYS A 96 16.96 1.86 -19.11
N VAL A 97 16.18 2.94 -19.15
CA VAL A 97 14.79 2.91 -19.62
C VAL A 97 14.80 3.28 -21.09
N VAL A 98 14.20 2.43 -21.94
CA VAL A 98 13.94 2.77 -23.35
C VAL A 98 12.53 3.36 -23.44
N PRO A 99 12.39 4.69 -23.58
CA PRO A 99 11.08 5.32 -23.69
C PRO A 99 10.38 4.81 -24.95
N GLU A 100 9.07 4.58 -24.85
CA GLU A 100 8.24 3.97 -25.91
C GLU A 100 8.58 2.51 -26.25
N GLY A 101 9.46 1.88 -25.46
CA GLY A 101 9.81 0.46 -25.60
C GLY A 101 8.71 -0.51 -25.15
N GLY A 102 7.69 -0.05 -24.43
CA GLY A 102 6.63 -0.91 -23.86
C GLY A 102 7.14 -1.88 -22.78
N ILE A 103 6.29 -2.83 -22.36
CA ILE A 103 6.61 -3.86 -21.33
C ILE A 103 6.89 -5.18 -22.04
N LEU A 104 7.95 -5.94 -21.69
CA LEU A 104 8.18 -7.26 -22.31
C LEU A 104 6.97 -8.17 -22.07
N PRO A 105 6.40 -8.82 -23.10
CA PRO A 105 5.27 -9.69 -22.90
C PRO A 105 5.77 -10.98 -22.25
N ASN A 106 5.36 -11.25 -21.02
CA ASN A 106 5.54 -12.56 -20.40
C ASN A 106 4.28 -13.39 -20.71
N ILE A 107 4.33 -14.18 -21.79
CA ILE A 107 3.21 -15.05 -22.16
C ILE A 107 3.30 -16.29 -21.27
N HIS A 108 2.33 -16.44 -20.37
CA HIS A 108 2.17 -17.64 -19.54
C HIS A 108 2.12 -18.90 -20.42
N LEU A 109 2.85 -19.96 -20.06
CA LEU A 109 2.84 -21.26 -20.79
C LEU A 109 1.43 -21.86 -20.97
N ALA A 110 0.45 -21.38 -20.20
CA ALA A 110 -0.96 -21.77 -20.30
C ALA A 110 -1.70 -21.16 -21.51
N PHE A 111 -1.14 -20.13 -22.17
CA PHE A 111 -1.72 -19.47 -23.35
C PHE A 111 -1.09 -19.91 -24.68
N LEU A 112 -0.18 -20.89 -24.65
CA LEU A 112 0.27 -21.57 -25.86
C LEU A 112 -0.71 -22.71 -26.13
N ASP A 113 -1.49 -22.61 -27.20
CA ASP A 113 -2.37 -23.69 -27.66
C ASP A 113 -1.54 -24.95 -27.93
N LYS A 114 -1.95 -26.10 -27.36
CA LYS A 114 -1.28 -27.38 -27.61
C LYS A 114 -1.45 -27.92 -29.04
N ASN A 115 -2.16 -27.22 -29.92
CA ASN A 115 -2.56 -27.70 -31.25
C ASN A 115 -2.37 -26.64 -32.35
N GLN A 116 -1.16 -26.08 -32.50
CA GLN A 116 -0.77 -25.50 -33.78
C GLN A 116 0.55 -26.13 -34.24
N ASP A 117 0.54 -26.59 -35.49
CA ASP A 117 1.64 -27.28 -36.16
C ASP A 117 2.97 -26.54 -36.00
N ASP A 118 4.01 -27.33 -35.72
CA ASP A 118 5.37 -27.01 -35.31
C ASP A 118 6.23 -26.30 -36.39
N SER A 119 5.61 -25.54 -37.31
CA SER A 119 6.29 -24.92 -38.46
C SER A 119 6.25 -23.39 -38.50
N SER A 120 5.74 -22.69 -37.48
CA SER A 120 5.65 -21.21 -37.52
C SER A 120 5.94 -20.42 -36.24
N LEU A 121 6.61 -21.02 -35.22
CA LEU A 121 7.12 -20.26 -34.06
C LEU A 121 8.66 -20.18 -34.09
N PRO A 122 9.26 -19.00 -33.85
CA PRO A 122 10.71 -18.83 -33.93
C PRO A 122 11.43 -19.55 -32.78
N ASN A 123 12.41 -20.37 -33.15
CA ASN A 123 13.31 -21.10 -32.26
C ASN A 123 14.00 -20.17 -31.25
N THR A 124 13.68 -20.30 -29.96
CA THR A 124 14.60 -19.96 -28.85
C THR A 124 14.86 -21.21 -28.03
N SER A 125 15.61 -22.14 -28.61
CA SER A 125 16.28 -23.23 -27.92
C SER A 125 17.58 -22.69 -27.31
N ILE A 126 17.62 -22.53 -25.98
CA ILE A 126 18.89 -22.45 -25.26
C ILE A 126 19.40 -23.88 -25.10
N SER A 127 20.14 -24.36 -26.10
CA SER A 127 20.91 -25.59 -26.01
C SER A 127 22.11 -25.36 -25.08
N ARG A 128 22.16 -26.15 -24.00
CA ARG A 128 23.40 -26.45 -23.29
C ARG A 128 24.32 -27.16 -24.28
N GLU A 129 25.50 -26.62 -24.60
CA GLU A 129 26.66 -27.49 -24.84
C GLU A 129 28.04 -26.82 -24.69
N LYS A 130 29.00 -27.72 -24.48
CA LYS A 130 30.32 -27.58 -23.86
C LYS A 130 31.39 -27.03 -24.81
N LYS A 131 32.47 -26.53 -24.19
CA LYS A 131 33.79 -26.16 -24.75
C LYS A 131 34.27 -27.04 -25.95
N LYS A 132 34.68 -26.42 -27.08
CA LYS A 132 36.10 -26.32 -27.58
C LYS A 132 36.23 -25.89 -29.06
N LYS A 133 37.25 -25.03 -29.29
CA LYS A 133 38.21 -24.90 -30.41
C LYS A 133 37.87 -24.19 -31.76
N LYS A 134 38.55 -23.03 -31.91
CA LYS A 134 39.46 -22.55 -32.99
C LYS A 134 38.97 -22.24 -34.43
N LYS A 135 39.34 -21.00 -34.86
CA LYS A 135 39.85 -20.53 -36.20
C LYS A 135 38.83 -20.59 -37.37
N THR A 136 38.73 -19.71 -38.38
CA THR A 136 39.44 -18.53 -38.93
C THR A 136 38.65 -18.07 -40.18
N ALA A 137 38.66 -16.76 -40.53
CA ALA A 137 38.57 -16.16 -41.90
C ALA A 137 37.30 -16.42 -42.76
N SER A 138 36.81 -15.64 -43.74
CA SER A 138 37.11 -14.35 -44.39
C SER A 138 36.07 -14.08 -45.51
N SER A 139 35.84 -12.81 -45.87
CA SER A 139 35.42 -12.29 -47.22
C SER A 139 33.96 -12.57 -47.69
N ALA A 140 33.26 -11.77 -48.52
CA ALA A 140 33.54 -10.60 -49.35
C ALA A 140 32.23 -9.85 -49.75
N ALA A 141 32.39 -8.61 -50.23
CA ALA A 141 31.58 -7.68 -51.06
C ALA A 141 30.25 -8.18 -51.69
N THR A 142 29.26 -7.32 -52.02
CA THR A 142 29.24 -6.54 -53.29
C THR A 142 28.08 -5.51 -53.40
N ASN A 143 28.46 -4.31 -53.86
CA ASN A 143 27.80 -3.26 -54.70
C ASN A 143 26.56 -2.41 -54.33
N VAL A 144 26.77 -1.15 -54.72
CA VAL A 144 26.03 0.12 -54.66
C VAL A 144 25.05 0.30 -55.82
N LYS A 145 23.95 1.06 -55.62
CA LYS A 145 23.52 2.14 -56.55
C LYS A 145 22.50 3.12 -55.92
N ILE A 146 22.86 4.40 -55.99
CA ILE A 146 22.06 5.58 -55.66
C ILE A 146 21.43 6.11 -56.95
N ASN A 147 20.24 6.72 -56.88
CA ASN A 147 19.91 7.82 -57.79
C ASN A 147 18.97 8.86 -57.17
N ILE A 148 19.33 10.14 -57.34
CA ILE A 148 18.65 11.36 -56.90
C ILE A 148 18.15 12.09 -58.16
N ARG A 149 16.98 12.73 -58.11
CA ARG A 149 16.63 13.86 -58.99
C ARG A 149 15.96 15.02 -58.22
N LYS A 150 16.31 16.25 -58.64
CA LYS A 150 15.99 17.60 -58.15
C LYS A 150 14.84 18.27 -58.94
N SER A 151 14.20 19.31 -58.37
CA SER A 151 13.89 20.66 -58.95
C SER A 151 12.83 21.41 -58.08
N THR A 152 13.09 22.57 -57.42
CA THR A 152 13.12 24.04 -57.77
C THR A 152 11.79 24.84 -57.79
N LEU A 153 11.72 25.83 -56.88
CA LEU A 153 11.14 27.22 -56.84
C LEU A 153 9.83 27.65 -57.57
N ALA A 154 8.97 28.42 -56.86
CA ALA A 154 8.52 29.81 -57.21
C ALA A 154 7.62 30.49 -56.12
N LYS A 155 7.57 31.84 -56.13
CA LYS A 155 6.94 32.83 -55.21
C LYS A 155 5.55 33.37 -55.65
N LYS A 156 4.77 33.93 -54.70
CA LYS A 156 3.87 35.14 -54.67
C LYS A 156 2.58 34.84 -53.86
N GLY A 157 1.91 35.72 -53.10
CA GLY A 157 1.98 37.15 -52.77
C GLY A 157 1.09 37.42 -51.52
N GLN A 158 1.43 38.39 -50.66
CA GLN A 158 0.76 39.70 -50.42
C GLN A 158 -0.67 39.69 -49.83
N GLY A 159 -0.82 40.41 -48.70
CA GLY A 159 -2.09 40.80 -48.08
C GLY A 159 -1.89 41.40 -46.68
N SER A 160 -1.61 42.70 -46.61
CA SER A 160 -1.51 43.55 -45.41
C SER A 160 -2.89 43.93 -44.84
N PHE A 161 -3.00 44.24 -43.54
CA PHE A 161 -3.63 45.49 -43.07
C PHE A 161 -3.26 45.79 -41.61
N SER A 162 -2.92 47.06 -41.38
CA SER A 162 -2.53 47.73 -40.14
C SER A 162 -3.75 48.14 -39.30
N VAL A 163 -3.60 48.19 -37.97
CA VAL A 163 -4.49 48.99 -37.10
C VAL A 163 -3.64 50.03 -36.38
N THR A 164 -3.80 51.27 -36.80
CA THR A 164 -3.39 52.50 -36.10
C THR A 164 -4.58 53.04 -35.31
N GLY A 165 -4.33 53.53 -34.10
CA GLY A 165 -5.30 54.29 -33.32
C GLY A 165 -4.87 54.51 -31.86
N THR A 166 -4.34 55.69 -31.57
CA THR A 166 -4.31 56.31 -30.23
C THR A 166 -4.93 57.70 -30.35
N PRO A 167 -5.16 58.44 -29.26
CA PRO A 167 -6.12 58.20 -28.19
C PRO A 167 -7.14 59.37 -28.10
N THR A 168 -8.35 59.16 -27.59
CA THR A 168 -9.23 60.26 -27.19
C THR A 168 -9.84 60.03 -25.82
N THR A 169 -9.51 60.94 -24.92
CA THR A 169 -10.11 61.15 -23.61
C THR A 169 -11.56 61.64 -23.72
N LYS A 170 -12.48 61.03 -22.97
CA LYS A 170 -13.46 61.72 -22.12
C LYS A 170 -14.13 60.73 -21.16
N ALA A 171 -14.20 61.17 -19.90
CA ALA A 171 -14.64 60.41 -18.74
C ALA A 171 -16.14 60.06 -18.77
N ALA A 172 -16.46 58.86 -18.29
CA ALA A 172 -17.73 58.57 -17.64
C ALA A 172 -17.45 57.66 -16.45
N ALA A 173 -17.85 58.11 -15.27
CA ALA A 173 -17.64 57.45 -14.00
C ALA A 173 -18.35 56.09 -13.94
N LEU A 174 -17.63 55.05 -13.51
CA LEU A 174 -18.20 53.82 -12.99
C LEU A 174 -17.69 53.63 -11.56
N LYS A 175 -18.53 54.07 -10.62
CA LYS A 175 -18.47 53.69 -9.21
C LYS A 175 -18.76 52.19 -9.10
N GLY A 176 -17.96 51.49 -8.31
CA GLY A 176 -18.20 50.11 -7.88
C GLY A 176 -17.21 49.12 -8.48
N THR A 177 -16.01 49.02 -7.89
CA THR A 177 -15.07 47.93 -8.19
C THR A 177 -15.67 46.64 -7.65
N ALA A 178 -16.35 45.88 -8.51
CA ALA A 178 -16.86 44.56 -8.17
C ALA A 178 -15.67 43.64 -7.88
N VAL A 179 -15.68 43.06 -6.68
CA VAL A 179 -14.73 42.04 -6.26
C VAL A 179 -15.06 40.75 -7.03
N THR A 180 -14.19 40.33 -7.94
CA THR A 180 -14.41 39.11 -8.73
C THR A 180 -13.86 37.90 -7.98
N THR A 181 -14.74 36.97 -7.59
CA THR A 181 -14.34 35.66 -7.06
C THR A 181 -13.71 34.85 -8.19
N LEU A 182 -12.45 34.45 -8.02
CA LEU A 182 -11.68 33.72 -9.05
C LEU A 182 -11.68 32.21 -8.81
N SER A 183 -11.80 31.79 -7.56
CA SER A 183 -11.92 30.39 -7.18
C SER A 183 -12.73 30.27 -5.90
N GLU A 184 -13.55 29.24 -5.80
CA GLU A 184 -14.30 28.91 -4.59
C GLU A 184 -14.21 27.41 -4.33
N ARG A 185 -14.03 27.05 -3.06
CA ARG A 185 -14.14 25.68 -2.57
C ARG A 185 -15.02 25.64 -1.33
N VAL A 186 -15.88 24.63 -1.27
CA VAL A 186 -16.68 24.34 -0.08
C VAL A 186 -16.10 23.10 0.60
N LEU A 187 -15.83 23.20 1.90
CA LEU A 187 -15.33 22.10 2.73
C LEU A 187 -16.46 21.18 3.20
N VAL A 188 -16.10 20.04 3.82
CA VAL A 188 -17.00 18.95 4.25
C VAL A 188 -18.24 19.44 5.01
N ARG A 189 -18.09 20.46 5.86
CA ARG A 189 -19.16 20.94 6.75
C ARG A 189 -19.79 22.25 6.25
N GLY A 190 -19.67 22.54 4.96
CA GLY A 190 -20.31 23.70 4.30
C GLY A 190 -19.50 25.00 4.34
N GLN A 191 -18.30 25.01 4.94
CA GLN A 191 -17.46 26.21 5.02
C GLN A 191 -16.89 26.57 3.65
N LYS A 192 -16.93 27.85 3.29
CA LYS A 192 -16.48 28.37 1.99
C LYS A 192 -15.08 28.96 2.08
N LEU A 193 -14.16 28.47 1.26
CA LEU A 193 -12.85 29.05 0.99
C LEU A 193 -12.89 29.74 -0.37
N THR A 194 -12.72 31.06 -0.42
CA THR A 194 -12.76 31.82 -1.67
C THR A 194 -11.44 32.51 -1.97
N VAL A 195 -11.00 32.49 -3.23
CA VAL A 195 -9.87 33.29 -3.72
C VAL A 195 -10.40 34.47 -4.49
N VAL A 196 -9.98 35.65 -4.07
CA VAL A 196 -10.38 36.94 -4.61
C VAL A 196 -9.14 37.73 -4.98
N GLN A 197 -9.13 38.32 -6.18
CA GLN A 197 -8.12 39.30 -6.54
C GLN A 197 -8.62 40.71 -6.25
N GLY A 198 -7.88 41.47 -5.43
CA GLY A 198 -8.24 42.84 -5.11
C GLY A 198 -7.61 43.39 -3.84
N SER A 199 -8.11 44.54 -3.39
CA SER A 199 -7.68 45.16 -2.13
C SER A 199 -8.50 44.63 -0.97
N ILE A 200 -7.82 44.23 0.12
CA ILE A 200 -8.45 43.63 1.31
C ILE A 200 -9.42 44.56 2.03
N VAL A 201 -9.33 45.88 1.83
CA VAL A 201 -10.27 46.85 2.42
C VAL A 201 -11.67 46.84 1.77
N ASN A 202 -11.79 46.26 0.57
CA ASN A 202 -13.04 46.24 -0.20
C ASN A 202 -13.87 44.97 0.03
N ILE A 203 -13.36 44.00 0.81
CA ILE A 203 -14.07 42.75 1.11
C ILE A 203 -15.03 42.95 2.29
N LYS A 204 -16.22 42.38 2.18
CA LYS A 204 -17.15 42.29 3.32
C LYS A 204 -16.84 41.00 4.08
N ALA A 205 -16.36 41.13 5.30
CA ALA A 205 -16.09 40.04 6.24
C ALA A 205 -16.24 40.57 7.67
N ASP A 206 -16.46 39.70 8.66
CA ASP A 206 -16.57 40.12 10.06
C ASP A 206 -15.24 40.66 10.58
N ALA A 207 -14.13 40.01 10.19
CA ALA A 207 -12.78 40.46 10.49
C ALA A 207 -11.83 40.40 9.28
N ILE A 208 -10.91 41.37 9.22
CA ILE A 208 -9.77 41.38 8.28
C ILE A 208 -8.49 41.05 9.06
N VAL A 209 -7.64 40.21 8.48
CA VAL A 209 -6.33 39.90 9.07
C VAL A 209 -5.28 40.91 8.63
N HIS A 210 -4.61 41.52 9.60
CA HIS A 210 -3.50 42.44 9.43
C HIS A 210 -2.16 41.75 9.82
N PRO A 211 -1.36 41.33 8.82
CA PRO A 211 -0.02 40.81 9.05
C PRO A 211 0.90 41.94 9.53
N THR A 212 1.44 41.81 10.74
CA THR A 212 2.25 42.83 11.39
C THR A 212 3.43 42.22 12.17
N ASN A 213 4.07 43.00 13.05
CA ASN A 213 5.14 42.57 13.95
C ASN A 213 4.87 43.03 15.39
N ALA A 214 5.81 42.77 16.30
CA ALA A 214 5.73 43.18 17.70
C ALA A 214 5.44 44.69 17.93
N SER A 215 5.71 45.55 16.94
CA SER A 215 5.45 47.00 17.00
C SER A 215 4.17 47.43 16.28
N PHE A 216 3.30 46.50 15.89
CA PHE A 216 2.07 46.78 15.14
C PHE A 216 2.32 47.61 13.87
N TYR A 217 3.42 47.31 13.18
CA TYR A 217 3.80 47.96 11.94
C TYR A 217 2.66 47.96 10.91
N MET A 218 2.17 49.16 10.57
CA MET A 218 1.11 49.42 9.58
C MET A 218 1.65 49.68 8.16
N GLY A 219 2.85 49.19 7.84
CA GLY A 219 3.41 49.31 6.49
C GLY A 219 3.17 48.05 5.63
N GLY A 220 3.94 47.90 4.56
CA GLY A 220 3.68 46.85 3.56
C GLY A 220 2.38 47.10 2.78
N ASP A 221 2.00 46.17 1.90
CA ASP A 221 0.86 46.39 1.00
C ASP A 221 -0.47 46.38 1.76
N VAL A 222 -0.64 45.43 2.69
CA VAL A 222 -1.85 45.31 3.53
C VAL A 222 -1.94 46.47 4.53
N GLY A 223 -0.88 46.74 5.31
CA GLY A 223 -0.90 47.79 6.33
C GLY A 223 -1.11 49.19 5.73
N LYS A 224 -0.48 49.51 4.59
CA LYS A 224 -0.70 50.78 3.89
C LYS A 224 -2.14 50.91 3.39
N ALA A 225 -2.71 49.84 2.83
CA ALA A 225 -4.10 49.85 2.37
C ALA A 225 -5.07 50.09 3.53
N LEU A 226 -4.88 49.38 4.64
CA LEU A 226 -5.67 49.54 5.86
C LEU A 226 -5.55 50.97 6.42
N ALA A 227 -4.33 51.48 6.57
CA ALA A 227 -4.10 52.81 7.14
C ALA A 227 -4.61 53.95 6.25
N SER A 228 -4.66 53.74 4.93
CA SER A 228 -5.19 54.72 3.99
C SER A 228 -6.72 54.73 3.98
N ALA A 229 -7.35 53.56 4.09
CA ALA A 229 -8.81 53.44 4.11
C ALA A 229 -9.42 53.81 5.47
N GLY A 230 -8.81 53.36 6.56
CA GLY A 230 -9.31 53.58 7.92
C GLY A 230 -9.00 54.94 8.53
N GLY A 231 -8.06 55.69 7.95
CA GLY A 231 -7.69 57.04 8.39
C GLY A 231 -7.07 57.08 9.80
N GLN A 232 -7.18 58.23 10.46
CA GLN A 232 -6.57 58.45 11.78
C GLN A 232 -7.25 57.63 12.89
N GLU A 233 -8.55 57.38 12.78
CA GLU A 233 -9.30 56.59 13.76
C GLU A 233 -8.81 55.15 13.83
N LEU A 234 -8.53 54.53 12.68
CA LEU A 234 -7.94 53.20 12.64
C LEU A 234 -6.55 53.17 13.26
N ARG A 235 -5.73 54.19 13.00
CA ARG A 235 -4.39 54.30 13.60
C ARG A 235 -4.46 54.39 15.13
N ASN A 236 -5.44 55.12 15.66
CA ASN A 236 -5.67 55.20 17.10
C ASN A 236 -6.12 53.83 17.66
N ALA A 237 -7.06 53.15 17.01
CA ALA A 237 -7.52 51.82 17.43
C ALA A 237 -6.37 50.77 17.45
N VAL A 238 -5.48 50.80 16.45
CA VAL A 238 -4.29 49.93 16.41
C VAL A 238 -3.28 50.33 17.49
N ALA A 239 -3.07 51.63 17.75
CA ALA A 239 -2.18 52.10 18.80
C ALA A 239 -2.68 51.71 20.20
N ASP A 240 -4.00 51.69 20.42
CA ASP A 240 -4.57 51.25 21.70
C ASP A 240 -4.49 49.74 21.86
N ALA A 241 -4.68 48.95 20.79
CA ALA A 241 -4.41 47.52 20.80
C ALA A 241 -2.94 47.21 21.14
N ALA A 242 -2.00 48.00 20.62
CA ALA A 242 -0.58 47.88 20.92
C ALA A 242 -0.21 48.19 22.37
N LYS A 243 -1.02 48.97 23.09
CA LYS A 243 -0.84 49.24 24.53
C LYS A 243 -1.41 48.13 25.41
N ASN A 244 -2.54 47.54 24.99
CA ASN A 244 -3.31 46.60 25.79
C ASN A 244 -2.94 45.12 25.55
N ALA A 245 -2.30 44.82 24.42
CA ALA A 245 -1.87 43.47 24.06
C ALA A 245 -0.46 43.50 23.45
N THR A 246 0.39 42.55 23.86
CA THR A 246 1.75 42.41 23.32
C THR A 246 1.87 41.19 22.42
N LEU A 247 2.23 41.42 21.16
CA LEU A 247 2.62 40.40 20.20
C LEU A 247 4.09 40.01 20.42
N ILE A 248 4.38 39.22 21.46
CA ILE A 248 5.75 38.93 21.90
C ILE A 248 6.41 37.92 20.96
N ASN A 249 5.71 36.84 20.64
CA ASN A 249 6.24 35.73 19.85
C ASN A 249 5.72 35.77 18.41
N SER A 250 6.49 35.16 17.51
CA SER A 250 6.08 34.88 16.14
C SER A 250 4.80 34.02 16.16
N GLY A 251 3.77 34.42 15.42
CA GLY A 251 2.46 33.76 15.38
C GLY A 251 1.47 34.17 16.47
N ASP A 252 1.83 35.06 17.39
CA ASP A 252 0.87 35.65 18.33
C ASP A 252 -0.20 36.48 17.58
N VAL A 253 -1.41 36.54 18.14
CA VAL A 253 -2.54 37.28 17.57
C VAL A 253 -3.22 38.17 18.61
N THR A 254 -3.78 39.29 18.15
CA THR A 254 -4.66 40.14 18.95
C THR A 254 -5.72 40.78 18.06
N ILE A 255 -6.73 41.43 18.64
CA ILE A 255 -7.85 42.02 17.93
C ILE A 255 -8.02 43.50 18.27
N SER A 256 -8.46 44.30 17.29
CA SER A 256 -8.86 45.69 17.47
C SER A 256 -10.12 46.02 16.67
N ALA A 257 -10.75 47.16 16.97
CA ALA A 257 -11.82 47.68 16.14
C ALA A 257 -11.29 48.16 14.78
N ALA A 258 -12.11 48.03 13.74
CA ALA A 258 -11.77 48.41 12.37
C ALA A 258 -12.61 49.60 11.87
N PRO A 259 -12.52 50.80 12.49
CA PRO A 259 -13.31 51.95 12.06
C PRO A 259 -13.04 52.31 10.60
N ASN A 260 -14.09 52.74 9.90
CA ASN A 260 -14.06 53.15 8.49
C ASN A 260 -13.67 52.04 7.49
N LEU A 261 -13.67 50.77 7.90
CA LEU A 261 -13.51 49.61 7.03
C LEU A 261 -14.83 48.85 6.86
N SER A 262 -14.92 48.02 5.82
CA SER A 262 -16.09 47.16 5.56
C SER A 262 -16.23 46.02 6.58
N ALA A 263 -15.14 45.68 7.28
CA ALA A 263 -15.13 44.72 8.38
C ALA A 263 -15.22 45.45 9.71
N SER A 264 -15.81 44.79 10.71
CA SER A 264 -15.98 45.39 12.04
C SER A 264 -14.72 45.28 12.91
N HIS A 265 -13.88 44.27 12.64
CA HIS A 265 -12.68 43.99 13.44
C HIS A 265 -11.43 43.76 12.59
N LEU A 266 -10.27 44.03 13.19
CA LEU A 266 -8.95 43.67 12.68
C LEU A 266 -8.29 42.64 13.59
N ILE A 267 -7.88 41.51 13.01
CA ILE A 267 -7.03 40.53 13.70
C ILE A 267 -5.58 40.81 13.32
N HIS A 268 -4.78 41.27 14.28
CA HIS A 268 -3.35 41.52 14.12
C HIS A 268 -2.57 40.24 14.38
N VAL A 269 -1.70 39.84 13.45
CA VAL A 269 -0.84 38.65 13.61
C VAL A 269 0.62 39.03 13.49
N HIS A 270 1.44 38.60 14.46
CA HIS A 270 2.90 38.70 14.35
C HIS A 270 3.38 37.72 13.29
N SER A 271 3.69 38.21 12.10
CA SER A 271 3.98 37.36 10.94
C SER A 271 5.38 36.74 11.04
N PRO A 272 5.53 35.41 10.86
CA PRO A 272 6.84 34.77 10.86
C PRO A 272 7.68 35.20 9.66
N ASN A 273 9.00 35.28 9.86
CA ASN A 273 9.97 35.59 8.81
C ASN A 273 10.57 34.31 8.23
N TRP A 274 10.81 34.31 6.91
CA TRP A 274 11.44 33.19 6.24
C TRP A 274 12.94 33.17 6.46
N ASN A 275 13.45 32.02 6.85
CA ASN A 275 14.88 31.74 6.89
C ASN A 275 15.16 30.41 6.17
N ALA A 276 15.92 30.47 5.07
CA ALA A 276 16.24 29.32 4.24
C ALA A 276 17.07 28.25 4.98
N ALA A 277 17.73 28.59 6.09
CA ALA A 277 18.49 27.64 6.91
C ALA A 277 17.61 26.87 7.92
N THR A 278 16.43 27.40 8.26
CA THR A 278 15.51 26.85 9.28
C THR A 278 14.09 26.72 8.74
N GLN A 279 13.97 26.11 7.55
CA GLN A 279 12.73 26.07 6.77
C GLN A 279 11.57 25.42 7.53
N ASP A 280 11.81 24.26 8.16
CA ASP A 280 10.77 23.52 8.90
C ASP A 280 10.24 24.31 10.10
N ALA A 281 11.12 25.02 10.81
CA ALA A 281 10.71 25.88 11.92
C ALA A 281 9.84 27.05 11.44
N CYS A 282 10.21 27.69 10.32
CA CYS A 282 9.41 28.78 9.73
C CYS A 282 8.01 28.28 9.32
N ILE A 283 7.94 27.10 8.70
CA ILE A 283 6.66 26.46 8.31
C ILE A 283 5.81 26.19 9.56
N GLY A 284 6.41 25.67 10.63
CA GLY A 284 5.73 25.43 11.90
C GLY A 284 5.18 26.71 12.55
N GLU A 285 5.94 27.80 12.55
CA GLU A 285 5.48 29.10 13.05
C GLU A 285 4.30 29.66 12.24
N LEU A 286 4.33 29.50 10.90
CA LEU A 286 3.23 29.93 10.03
C LEU A 286 1.98 29.06 10.21
N ASP A 287 2.11 27.73 10.37
CA ASP A 287 0.98 26.85 10.72
C ASP A 287 0.31 27.31 12.02
N GLN A 288 1.11 27.56 13.05
CA GLN A 288 0.61 27.97 14.35
C GLN A 288 -0.03 29.37 14.31
N ALA A 289 0.54 30.31 13.57
CA ALA A 289 -0.03 31.65 13.38
C ALA A 289 -1.44 31.60 12.79
N ILE A 290 -1.66 30.73 11.78
CA ILE A 290 -2.97 30.55 11.15
C ILE A 290 -3.96 29.91 12.12
N LEU A 291 -3.55 28.89 12.87
CA LEU A 291 -4.41 28.27 13.89
C LEU A 291 -4.83 29.28 14.97
N ASN A 292 -3.90 30.14 15.41
CA ASN A 292 -4.18 31.18 16.39
C ASN A 292 -5.19 32.21 15.87
N ILE A 293 -5.07 32.64 14.60
CA ILE A 293 -6.06 33.53 13.95
C ILE A 293 -7.45 32.90 13.96
N LEU A 294 -7.55 31.63 13.55
CA LEU A 294 -8.83 30.93 13.42
C LEU A 294 -9.49 30.71 14.78
N ASN A 295 -8.71 30.30 15.79
CA ASN A 295 -9.19 30.17 17.16
C ASN A 295 -9.71 31.50 17.72
N LEU A 296 -9.00 32.60 17.50
CA LEU A 296 -9.44 33.92 17.97
C LEU A 296 -10.73 34.36 17.26
N ALA A 297 -10.83 34.15 15.95
CA ALA A 297 -12.04 34.49 15.20
C ALA A 297 -13.25 33.66 15.64
N ASP A 298 -13.04 32.37 15.92
CA ASP A 298 -14.07 31.47 16.43
C ASP A 298 -14.54 31.85 17.85
N GLN A 299 -13.60 32.22 18.74
CA GLN A 299 -13.90 32.70 20.09
C GLN A 299 -14.74 33.98 20.10
N GLN A 300 -14.55 34.85 19.10
CA GLN A 300 -15.35 36.07 18.92
C GLN A 300 -16.68 35.81 18.19
N GLY A 301 -16.96 34.56 17.80
CA GLY A 301 -18.19 34.18 17.11
C GLY A 301 -18.27 34.68 15.66
N PHE A 302 -17.14 35.00 15.03
CA PHE A 302 -17.14 35.47 13.65
C PHE A 302 -17.53 34.36 12.68
N THR A 303 -18.28 34.73 11.65
CA THR A 303 -18.74 33.83 10.58
C THR A 303 -17.90 33.95 9.32
N SER A 304 -17.23 35.09 9.12
CA SER A 304 -16.42 35.35 7.92
C SER A 304 -15.12 36.09 8.24
N ILE A 305 -14.00 35.61 7.68
CA ILE A 305 -12.70 36.29 7.79
C ILE A 305 -12.04 36.50 6.43
N ALA A 306 -11.30 37.59 6.29
CA ALA A 306 -10.48 37.88 5.11
C ALA A 306 -8.98 37.78 5.42
N LEU A 307 -8.29 36.90 4.70
CA LEU A 307 -6.87 36.60 4.85
C LEU A 307 -6.07 37.11 3.64
N PRO A 308 -4.97 37.87 3.83
CA PRO A 308 -3.96 38.02 2.79
C PRO A 308 -3.07 36.77 2.75
N SER A 309 -2.14 36.71 1.78
CA SER A 309 -1.07 35.72 1.83
C SER A 309 -0.03 36.13 2.88
N ILE A 310 -0.21 35.65 4.11
CA ILE A 310 0.64 35.98 5.25
C ILE A 310 2.09 35.53 4.97
N SER A 311 3.03 36.39 5.35
CA SER A 311 4.49 36.19 5.24
C SER A 311 5.10 36.06 3.83
N SER A 312 4.32 35.95 2.75
CA SER A 312 4.83 35.80 1.37
C SER A 312 5.33 37.10 0.72
N GLY A 313 5.09 38.24 1.36
CA GLY A 313 5.60 39.55 0.97
C GLY A 313 6.98 39.84 1.57
N ARG A 314 7.08 40.93 2.34
CA ARG A 314 8.35 41.40 2.92
C ARG A 314 9.04 40.41 3.86
N ALA A 315 8.29 39.48 4.45
CA ALA A 315 8.83 38.45 5.34
C ALA A 315 9.50 37.28 4.57
N GLY A 316 9.43 37.28 3.23
CA GLY A 316 10.30 36.47 2.37
C GLY A 316 9.90 35.01 2.18
N PHE A 317 8.73 34.56 2.65
CA PHE A 317 8.29 33.19 2.40
C PHE A 317 8.09 32.95 0.90
N PRO A 318 8.57 31.81 0.35
CA PRO A 318 8.16 31.38 -0.98
C PRO A 318 6.64 31.29 -1.07
N LYS A 319 6.04 31.94 -2.08
CA LYS A 319 4.58 32.02 -2.25
C LYS A 319 3.90 30.65 -2.25
N GLN A 320 4.49 29.67 -2.92
CA GLN A 320 4.01 28.29 -2.94
C GLN A 320 3.95 27.69 -1.53
N THR A 321 5.06 27.77 -0.79
CA THR A 321 5.18 27.21 0.56
C THR A 321 4.24 27.89 1.55
N ALA A 322 4.09 29.23 1.46
CA ALA A 322 3.13 29.97 2.28
C ALA A 322 1.69 29.51 2.01
N ALA A 323 1.29 29.42 0.74
CA ALA A 323 -0.05 28.98 0.36
C ALA A 323 -0.35 27.55 0.83
N GLN A 324 0.58 26.61 0.63
CA GLN A 324 0.48 25.23 1.09
C GLN A 324 0.30 25.15 2.60
N THR A 325 1.13 25.88 3.35
CA THR A 325 1.09 25.89 4.83
C THR A 325 -0.23 26.47 5.34
N ILE A 326 -0.67 27.59 4.78
CA ILE A 326 -1.90 28.27 5.19
C ILE A 326 -3.14 27.39 4.91
N LEU A 327 -3.21 26.77 3.73
CA LEU A 327 -4.32 25.90 3.37
C LEU A 327 -4.33 24.59 4.17
N ALA A 328 -3.15 24.04 4.49
CA ALA A 328 -3.02 22.89 5.37
C ALA A 328 -3.51 23.20 6.80
N ALA A 329 -3.09 24.34 7.37
CA ALA A 329 -3.51 24.80 8.69
C ALA A 329 -5.04 25.01 8.79
N LEU A 330 -5.64 25.63 7.76
CA LEU A 330 -7.10 25.77 7.65
C LEU A 330 -7.81 24.42 7.58
N SER A 331 -7.31 23.50 6.75
CA SER A 331 -7.87 22.15 6.66
C SER A 331 -7.78 21.40 8.00
N LYS A 332 -6.66 21.55 8.73
CA LYS A 332 -6.43 21.00 10.06
C LYS A 332 -7.43 21.57 11.07
N PHE A 333 -7.60 22.89 11.13
CA PHE A 333 -8.58 23.55 12.01
C PHE A 333 -10.00 23.04 11.77
N PHE A 334 -10.50 23.09 10.52
CA PHE A 334 -11.87 22.66 10.21
C PHE A 334 -12.12 21.15 10.39
N ARG A 335 -11.06 20.33 10.41
CA ARG A 335 -11.15 18.90 10.73
C ARG A 335 -11.17 18.62 12.23
N GLN A 336 -10.39 19.36 13.02
CA GLN A 336 -10.20 19.12 14.45
C GLN A 336 -11.30 19.77 15.31
N THR A 337 -11.87 20.88 14.87
CA THR A 337 -12.88 21.62 15.64
C THR A 337 -14.29 21.08 15.34
N THR A 338 -14.96 20.49 16.34
CA THR A 338 -16.30 19.86 16.18
C THR A 338 -17.41 20.87 15.88
N THR A 339 -17.33 22.08 16.46
CA THR A 339 -18.28 23.19 16.27
C THR A 339 -17.50 24.48 16.13
N THR A 340 -17.73 25.24 15.05
CA THR A 340 -17.10 26.55 14.81
C THR A 340 -18.15 27.53 14.28
N SER A 341 -18.05 28.81 14.65
CA SER A 341 -18.86 29.89 14.07
C SER A 341 -18.43 30.24 12.65
N LEU A 342 -17.18 29.92 12.26
CA LEU A 342 -16.61 30.29 10.97
C LEU A 342 -17.26 29.50 9.83
N GLN A 343 -17.91 30.23 8.92
CA GLN A 343 -18.55 29.71 7.71
C GLN A 343 -17.79 30.08 6.44
N GLN A 344 -17.01 31.18 6.44
CA GLN A 344 -16.32 31.64 5.26
C GLN A 344 -14.91 32.18 5.55
N VAL A 345 -13.95 31.78 4.73
CA VAL A 345 -12.59 32.32 4.71
C VAL A 345 -12.27 32.80 3.30
N CYS A 346 -11.96 34.08 3.17
CA CYS A 346 -11.66 34.70 1.88
C CYS A 346 -10.18 35.07 1.77
N PHE A 347 -9.46 34.47 0.83
CA PHE A 347 -8.10 34.86 0.46
C PHE A 347 -8.14 36.05 -0.47
N VAL A 348 -7.74 37.23 0.01
CA VAL A 348 -7.68 38.45 -0.78
C VAL A 348 -6.25 38.72 -1.20
N LEU A 349 -5.98 38.53 -2.49
CA LEU A 349 -4.64 38.53 -3.06
C LEU A 349 -4.50 39.68 -4.05
N TYR A 350 -3.41 40.43 -3.94
CA TYR A 350 -3.19 41.60 -4.80
C TYR A 350 -2.49 41.22 -6.12
N ASP A 351 -1.49 40.34 -6.07
CA ASP A 351 -0.65 40.00 -7.21
C ASP A 351 -1.11 38.73 -7.95
N PRO A 352 -0.99 38.68 -9.30
CA PRO A 352 -1.43 37.53 -10.09
C PRO A 352 -0.71 36.21 -9.79
N GLU A 353 0.53 36.26 -9.29
CA GLU A 353 1.31 35.06 -8.97
C GLU A 353 0.73 34.36 -7.74
N SER A 354 0.47 35.10 -6.66
CA SER A 354 -0.21 34.57 -5.47
C SER A 354 -1.61 34.05 -5.82
N VAL A 355 -2.37 34.76 -6.66
CA VAL A 355 -3.68 34.28 -7.16
C VAL A 355 -3.56 32.92 -7.83
N THR A 356 -2.58 32.77 -8.72
CA THR A 356 -2.34 31.51 -9.44
C THR A 356 -2.01 30.39 -8.46
N VAL A 357 -1.07 30.64 -7.55
CA VAL A 357 -0.63 29.68 -6.52
C VAL A 357 -1.81 29.23 -5.64
N TYR A 358 -2.56 30.17 -5.06
CA TYR A 358 -3.69 29.83 -4.21
C TYR A 358 -4.81 29.14 -4.99
N THR A 359 -5.07 29.53 -6.24
CA THR A 359 -6.07 28.85 -7.07
C THR A 359 -5.66 27.39 -7.34
N THR A 360 -4.39 27.15 -7.69
CA THR A 360 -3.86 25.81 -7.90
C THR A 360 -3.86 24.98 -6.62
N GLU A 361 -3.38 25.53 -5.51
CA GLU A 361 -3.36 24.81 -4.22
C GLU A 361 -4.76 24.53 -3.69
N LEU A 362 -5.69 25.48 -3.82
CA LEU A 362 -7.09 25.30 -3.44
C LEU A 362 -7.79 24.22 -4.33
N GLN A 363 -7.34 24.03 -5.56
CA GLN A 363 -7.78 22.91 -6.41
C GLN A 363 -7.19 21.56 -5.97
N GLN A 364 -5.98 21.55 -5.38
CA GLN A 364 -5.29 20.36 -4.89
C GLN A 364 -5.78 19.88 -3.52
N ILE A 365 -6.49 20.71 -2.75
CA ILE A 365 -7.20 20.27 -1.56
C ILE A 365 -8.22 19.20 -1.97
N LYS A 366 -7.85 17.93 -1.75
CA LYS A 366 -8.69 16.77 -2.04
C LYS A 366 -10.06 16.98 -1.39
N MET A 367 -11.13 16.84 -2.18
CA MET A 367 -12.48 16.69 -1.64
C MET A 367 -12.44 15.53 -0.64
N THR A 368 -12.38 15.87 0.64
CA THR A 368 -12.83 14.94 1.66
C THR A 368 -14.33 15.20 1.68
N GLU A 369 -15.12 14.20 1.29
CA GLU A 369 -16.53 14.38 0.98
C GLU A 369 -17.33 14.74 2.23
N GLY A 370 -17.74 15.99 2.31
CA GLY A 370 -19.02 16.37 2.91
C GLY A 370 -20.15 16.02 1.97
N VAL A 371 -20.42 14.74 1.85
CA VAL A 371 -21.75 14.29 1.47
C VAL A 371 -22.32 13.69 2.75
N THR A 372 -22.95 14.56 3.56
CA THR A 372 -24.08 14.14 4.37
C THR A 372 -25.22 13.80 3.42
N THR A 373 -25.07 12.63 2.79
CA THR A 373 -26.17 11.74 2.46
C THR A 373 -25.60 10.33 2.48
N THR A 374 -25.77 9.64 3.60
CA THR A 374 -26.47 8.35 3.48
C THR A 374 -27.84 8.69 2.89
N SER A 375 -27.92 8.88 1.58
CA SER A 375 -29.16 8.79 0.84
C SER A 375 -29.01 7.59 -0.05
N ASP A 376 -30.10 6.85 -0.12
CA ASP A 376 -30.33 5.71 -0.97
C ASP A 376 -30.16 5.99 -2.49
N ASP A 377 -29.42 7.00 -2.96
CA ASP A 377 -29.61 7.57 -4.31
C ASP A 377 -28.35 7.74 -5.17
N MET A 378 -27.23 7.05 -4.90
CA MET A 378 -26.18 6.95 -5.92
C MET A 378 -26.63 5.99 -7.02
N GLN A 379 -27.28 6.56 -8.04
CA GLN A 379 -27.89 5.84 -9.14
C GLN A 379 -27.58 6.52 -10.48
N ASP A 380 -27.10 5.73 -11.44
CA ASP A 380 -26.80 6.19 -12.80
C ASP A 380 -27.15 5.10 -13.81
N THR A 381 -27.19 5.48 -15.08
CA THR A 381 -27.46 4.53 -16.18
C THR A 381 -26.17 4.20 -16.90
N PHE A 382 -25.84 2.92 -16.96
CA PHE A 382 -24.67 2.37 -17.65
C PHE A 382 -25.11 1.41 -18.76
N SER A 383 -24.20 1.12 -19.68
CA SER A 383 -24.32 -0.01 -20.60
C SER A 383 -23.28 -1.09 -20.28
N LEU A 384 -23.63 -2.35 -20.52
CA LEU A 384 -22.71 -3.48 -20.40
C LEU A 384 -21.97 -3.71 -21.72
N ARG A 385 -20.70 -4.11 -21.64
CA ARG A 385 -19.82 -4.31 -22.81
C ARG A 385 -20.46 -5.16 -23.92
N ASP A 386 -21.07 -6.28 -23.53
CA ASP A 386 -21.63 -7.25 -24.47
C ASP A 386 -23.05 -6.88 -24.95
N GLN A 387 -23.62 -5.78 -24.45
CA GLN A 387 -25.00 -5.36 -24.69
C GLN A 387 -25.11 -3.83 -24.77
N SER A 388 -24.33 -3.22 -25.66
CA SER A 388 -24.27 -1.75 -25.83
C SER A 388 -25.60 -1.08 -26.17
N SER A 389 -26.58 -1.82 -26.73
CA SER A 389 -27.93 -1.33 -27.02
C SER A 389 -28.87 -1.30 -25.82
N LYS A 390 -28.51 -1.96 -24.71
CA LYS A 390 -29.32 -2.04 -23.51
C LYS A 390 -28.77 -1.11 -22.43
N GLN A 391 -29.68 -0.41 -21.76
CA GLN A 391 -29.35 0.47 -20.65
C GLN A 391 -29.71 -0.19 -19.32
N TYR A 392 -28.82 -0.04 -18.35
CA TYR A 392 -28.94 -0.60 -17.01
C TYR A 392 -28.90 0.52 -15.99
N THR A 393 -29.91 0.57 -15.14
CA THR A 393 -29.87 1.38 -13.93
C THR A 393 -28.99 0.69 -12.91
N VAL A 394 -27.91 1.35 -12.52
CA VAL A 394 -26.97 0.87 -11.50
C VAL A 394 -27.15 1.72 -10.26
N LYS A 395 -27.40 1.08 -9.12
CA LYS A 395 -27.61 1.71 -7.82
C LYS A 395 -26.62 1.15 -6.80
N LEU A 396 -25.87 2.02 -6.14
CA LEU A 396 -24.98 1.65 -5.05
C LEU A 396 -25.71 1.76 -3.70
N THR A 397 -25.73 0.67 -2.94
CA THR A 397 -26.23 0.65 -1.56
C THR A 397 -25.07 0.35 -0.60
N THR A 398 -25.33 0.44 0.71
CA THR A 398 -24.36 0.06 1.75
C THR A 398 -23.99 -1.43 1.72
N ALA A 399 -24.85 -2.29 1.17
CA ALA A 399 -24.67 -3.74 1.18
C ALA A 399 -24.33 -4.34 -0.20
N ALA A 400 -24.81 -3.74 -1.28
CA ALA A 400 -24.68 -4.28 -2.64
C ALA A 400 -24.73 -3.21 -3.75
N LEU A 401 -24.23 -3.59 -4.92
CA LEU A 401 -24.47 -2.92 -6.20
C LEU A 401 -25.65 -3.60 -6.90
N VAL A 402 -26.73 -2.86 -7.14
CA VAL A 402 -27.94 -3.34 -7.82
C VAL A 402 -27.93 -2.88 -9.26
N ILE A 403 -28.09 -3.80 -10.20
CA ILE A 403 -28.06 -3.55 -11.65
C ILE A 403 -29.37 -4.03 -12.24
N GLN A 404 -30.17 -3.13 -12.77
CA GLN A 404 -31.50 -3.42 -13.30
C GLN A 404 -31.61 -3.00 -14.76
N LEU A 405 -32.04 -3.91 -15.62
CA LEU A 405 -32.28 -3.61 -17.04
C LEU A 405 -33.45 -2.64 -17.18
N GLN A 406 -33.26 -1.57 -17.96
CA GLN A 406 -34.31 -0.61 -18.29
C GLN A 406 -35.14 -1.18 -19.47
N THR A 407 -36.45 -1.37 -19.26
CA THR A 407 -37.39 -1.79 -20.31
C THR A 407 -38.06 -0.57 -20.93
N ASP A 408 -38.17 -0.52 -22.26
CA ASP A 408 -38.97 0.49 -22.95
C ASP A 408 -40.45 0.29 -22.63
N ASP A 409 -41.12 1.33 -22.11
CA ASP A 409 -42.54 1.33 -21.69
C ASP A 409 -43.57 1.11 -22.84
N ASN A 410 -43.14 0.79 -24.06
CA ASN A 410 -44.00 0.72 -25.25
C ASN A 410 -44.09 -0.65 -25.95
N ARG A 411 -43.70 -1.75 -25.30
CA ARG A 411 -43.97 -3.11 -25.83
C ARG A 411 -44.57 -4.01 -24.74
N GLU A 412 -45.77 -4.52 -25.00
CA GLU A 412 -46.42 -5.53 -24.16
C GLU A 412 -45.45 -6.68 -23.84
N GLN A 413 -45.31 -6.99 -22.55
CA GLN A 413 -44.38 -8.00 -22.07
C GLN A 413 -44.87 -9.42 -22.39
N PRO A 414 -44.04 -10.29 -23.00
CA PRO A 414 -44.31 -11.72 -22.98
C PRO A 414 -44.09 -12.28 -21.56
N ARG A 415 -45.05 -13.10 -21.09
CA ARG A 415 -45.21 -13.62 -19.71
C ARG A 415 -44.09 -14.56 -19.18
N THR A 416 -42.86 -14.51 -19.69
CA THR A 416 -41.84 -15.53 -19.42
C THR A 416 -40.43 -15.03 -19.04
N ILE A 417 -40.22 -13.74 -18.75
CA ILE A 417 -38.90 -13.24 -18.33
C ILE A 417 -38.87 -13.06 -16.81
N LYS A 418 -38.43 -14.09 -16.09
CA LYS A 418 -38.14 -14.01 -14.65
C LYS A 418 -36.70 -13.52 -14.44
N ASN A 419 -36.57 -12.30 -13.90
CA ASN A 419 -35.39 -11.63 -13.31
C ASN A 419 -34.54 -10.73 -14.23
N ASN A 420 -34.94 -9.44 -14.32
CA ASN A 420 -34.20 -8.35 -14.96
C ASN A 420 -33.23 -7.60 -14.02
N THR A 421 -32.99 -8.11 -12.80
CA THR A 421 -32.19 -7.44 -11.75
C THR A 421 -31.07 -8.36 -11.26
N GLN A 422 -29.85 -7.86 -11.28
CA GLN A 422 -28.66 -8.50 -10.70
C GLN A 422 -28.22 -7.72 -9.46
N VAL A 423 -27.93 -8.42 -8.37
CA VAL A 423 -27.44 -7.84 -7.12
C VAL A 423 -26.05 -8.41 -6.83
N ILE A 424 -25.05 -7.53 -6.71
CA ILE A 424 -23.66 -7.90 -6.43
C ILE A 424 -23.33 -7.39 -5.02
N PRO A 425 -23.10 -8.28 -4.04
CA PRO A 425 -22.68 -7.89 -2.70
C PRO A 425 -21.38 -7.07 -2.74
N ILE A 426 -21.28 -6.00 -1.93
CA ILE A 426 -20.04 -5.19 -1.86
C ILE A 426 -18.84 -6.03 -1.43
N GLU A 427 -19.05 -7.06 -0.61
CA GLU A 427 -18.02 -8.01 -0.16
C GLU A 427 -17.45 -8.93 -1.24
N ASP A 428 -18.13 -9.04 -2.39
CA ASP A 428 -17.62 -9.77 -3.56
C ASP A 428 -16.80 -8.84 -4.49
N ILE A 429 -16.92 -7.53 -4.31
CA ILE A 429 -16.15 -6.51 -5.04
C ILE A 429 -14.87 -6.22 -4.26
N TYR A 430 -13.73 -6.66 -4.80
CA TYR A 430 -12.45 -6.46 -4.13
C TYR A 430 -11.63 -5.31 -4.76
N GLY A 431 -11.98 -4.90 -5.98
CA GLY A 431 -11.28 -3.86 -6.71
C GLY A 431 -12.14 -3.23 -7.78
N CYS A 432 -11.84 -1.99 -8.14
CA CYS A 432 -12.48 -1.28 -9.24
C CYS A 432 -11.48 -0.34 -9.92
N LEU A 433 -11.58 -0.16 -11.23
CA LEU A 433 -10.69 0.74 -11.99
C LEU A 433 -11.48 1.56 -13.01
N CYS A 434 -11.13 2.84 -13.12
CA CYS A 434 -11.59 3.70 -14.20
C CYS A 434 -10.71 3.49 -15.44
N MET A 435 -11.32 3.29 -16.60
CA MET A 435 -10.60 3.14 -17.87
C MET A 435 -11.19 4.05 -18.94
N LYS A 436 -10.31 4.57 -19.80
CA LYS A 436 -10.71 5.21 -21.06
C LYS A 436 -10.78 4.14 -22.14
N ASP A 437 -11.80 4.21 -22.99
CA ASP A 437 -12.02 3.27 -24.10
C ASP A 437 -10.87 3.36 -25.14
N ASN A 438 -10.91 4.38 -25.99
CA ASN A 438 -9.88 4.70 -26.99
C ASN A 438 -9.48 6.18 -26.88
N ARG A 439 -8.31 6.57 -27.40
CA ARG A 439 -7.78 7.96 -27.27
C ARG A 439 -8.79 9.05 -27.66
N ASN A 440 -9.63 8.78 -28.67
CA ASN A 440 -10.61 9.73 -29.21
C ASN A 440 -12.06 9.43 -28.77
N SER A 441 -12.29 8.44 -27.91
CA SER A 441 -13.63 8.09 -27.43
C SER A 441 -14.03 8.98 -26.25
N ILE A 442 -15.30 9.40 -26.24
CA ILE A 442 -15.94 10.05 -25.08
C ILE A 442 -16.38 9.04 -24.02
N ARG A 443 -16.36 7.74 -24.35
CA ARG A 443 -16.81 6.67 -23.46
C ARG A 443 -15.78 6.40 -22.37
N CYS A 444 -16.28 6.25 -21.16
CA CYS A 444 -15.53 5.87 -19.97
C CYS A 444 -16.04 4.54 -19.45
N HIS A 445 -15.16 3.76 -18.83
CA HIS A 445 -15.53 2.48 -18.24
C HIS A 445 -15.17 2.43 -16.76
N LEU A 446 -16.06 1.83 -15.99
CA LEU A 446 -15.82 1.39 -14.63
C LEU A 446 -15.72 -0.14 -14.66
N ASN A 447 -14.52 -0.66 -14.46
CA ASN A 447 -14.27 -2.09 -14.40
C ASN A 447 -14.30 -2.55 -12.94
N LEU A 448 -15.18 -3.48 -12.61
CA LEU A 448 -15.30 -4.07 -11.29
C LEU A 448 -14.68 -5.46 -11.31
N TYR A 449 -13.80 -5.73 -10.37
CA TYR A 449 -13.17 -7.03 -10.19
C TYR A 449 -13.85 -7.76 -9.05
N LEU A 450 -14.34 -8.96 -9.35
CA LEU A 450 -15.16 -9.74 -8.46
C LEU A 450 -14.46 -11.05 -8.12
N TYR A 451 -14.48 -11.41 -6.85
CA TYR A 451 -14.09 -12.75 -6.37
C TYR A 451 -15.23 -13.31 -5.55
N SER A 452 -16.04 -14.18 -6.17
CA SER A 452 -17.15 -14.85 -5.48
C SER A 452 -16.86 -16.33 -5.29
N LEU A 453 -17.32 -16.88 -4.16
CA LEU A 453 -17.32 -18.32 -3.91
C LEU A 453 -18.58 -18.93 -4.54
N GLN A 454 -18.46 -19.45 -5.75
CA GLN A 454 -19.59 -20.14 -6.39
C GLN A 454 -19.63 -21.61 -5.97
N LYS A 455 -20.85 -22.10 -5.70
CA LYS A 455 -21.13 -23.54 -5.65
C LYS A 455 -21.06 -24.08 -7.08
N ALA A 456 -20.34 -25.18 -7.30
CA ALA A 456 -20.25 -25.79 -8.61
C ALA A 456 -21.67 -26.06 -9.18
N SER A 457 -21.96 -25.49 -10.36
CA SER A 457 -23.24 -25.66 -11.05
C SER A 457 -23.45 -27.15 -11.40
N GLY A 458 -24.52 -27.76 -10.85
CA GLY A 458 -24.92 -29.14 -11.17
C GLY A 458 -25.05 -30.11 -9.97
N ALA A 459 -24.85 -29.67 -8.73
CA ALA A 459 -25.08 -30.53 -7.56
C ALA A 459 -26.54 -30.44 -7.08
N THR A 460 -27.39 -31.35 -7.55
CA THR A 460 -28.77 -31.59 -7.05
C THR A 460 -28.81 -32.40 -5.74
N LEU A 461 -27.67 -32.60 -5.07
CA LEU A 461 -27.59 -33.28 -3.77
C LEU A 461 -27.01 -32.33 -2.71
N PRO A 462 -27.61 -32.27 -1.50
CA PRO A 462 -27.25 -31.30 -0.45
C PRO A 462 -25.85 -31.49 0.18
N PHE A 463 -25.03 -32.42 -0.32
CA PHE A 463 -23.73 -32.77 0.26
C PHE A 463 -22.51 -32.61 -0.67
N SER A 464 -22.62 -32.01 -1.86
CA SER A 464 -21.45 -31.74 -2.70
C SER A 464 -20.75 -30.41 -2.35
N LYS A 465 -19.81 -30.49 -1.38
CA LYS A 465 -18.96 -29.40 -0.87
C LYS A 465 -17.84 -28.99 -1.85
N LYS A 466 -18.15 -28.56 -3.07
CA LYS A 466 -17.13 -27.97 -3.97
C LYS A 466 -17.46 -26.52 -4.27
N SER A 467 -16.90 -25.63 -3.46
CA SER A 467 -16.83 -24.19 -3.69
C SER A 467 -15.48 -23.84 -4.30
N ASN A 468 -15.49 -23.12 -5.41
CA ASN A 468 -14.29 -22.57 -6.04
C ASN A 468 -14.34 -21.05 -5.95
N LEU A 469 -13.22 -20.44 -5.60
CA LEU A 469 -13.05 -19.01 -5.76
C LEU A 469 -13.00 -18.70 -7.27
N GLN A 470 -14.01 -17.99 -7.78
CA GLN A 470 -14.09 -17.63 -9.20
C GLN A 470 -13.88 -16.13 -9.35
N ARG A 471 -12.89 -15.78 -10.17
CA ARG A 471 -12.66 -14.42 -10.61
C ARG A 471 -13.62 -14.09 -11.75
N SER A 472 -14.30 -12.95 -11.67
CA SER A 472 -15.04 -12.38 -12.80
C SER A 472 -14.82 -10.87 -12.89
N GLN A 473 -15.16 -10.30 -14.05
CA GLN A 473 -15.06 -8.88 -14.31
C GLN A 473 -16.41 -8.36 -14.78
N LEU A 474 -16.78 -7.17 -14.32
CA LEU A 474 -17.96 -6.47 -14.78
C LEU A 474 -17.55 -5.10 -15.30
N LEU A 475 -17.75 -4.88 -16.60
CA LEU A 475 -17.40 -3.62 -17.27
C LEU A 475 -18.66 -2.77 -17.49
N LEU A 476 -18.80 -1.72 -16.69
CA LEU A 476 -19.86 -0.72 -16.81
C LEU A 476 -19.38 0.44 -17.68
N THR A 477 -20.10 0.75 -18.75
CA THR A 477 -19.74 1.81 -19.70
C THR A 477 -20.64 3.03 -19.51
N TYR A 478 -20.03 4.21 -19.47
CA TYR A 478 -20.71 5.49 -19.30
C TYR A 478 -20.36 6.44 -20.45
N ALA A 479 -21.38 7.02 -21.07
CA ALA A 479 -21.25 7.90 -22.23
C ALA A 479 -22.50 8.77 -22.42
N LYS A 480 -22.91 9.50 -21.37
CA LYS A 480 -24.09 10.37 -21.41
C LYS A 480 -23.79 11.78 -21.89
N PHE A 481 -22.59 12.30 -21.57
CA PHE A 481 -22.15 13.63 -21.97
C PHE A 481 -21.42 13.61 -23.30
N ASN A 482 -21.36 14.76 -23.96
CA ASN A 482 -20.72 14.93 -25.27
C ASN A 482 -19.18 15.10 -25.18
N ASP A 483 -18.63 15.17 -23.98
CA ASP A 483 -17.20 15.31 -23.71
C ASP A 483 -16.68 14.22 -22.76
N PHE A 484 -15.39 13.90 -22.91
CA PHE A 484 -14.73 12.85 -22.11
C PHE A 484 -14.62 13.24 -20.64
N GLU A 485 -14.29 14.49 -20.32
CA GLU A 485 -14.02 14.94 -18.95
C GLU A 485 -15.25 14.81 -18.06
N SER A 486 -16.43 15.18 -18.56
CA SER A 486 -17.70 15.05 -17.84
C SER A 486 -18.08 13.59 -17.61
N ASN A 487 -17.93 12.72 -18.62
CA ASN A 487 -18.17 11.28 -18.47
C ASN A 487 -17.17 10.64 -17.49
N PHE A 488 -15.90 11.03 -17.56
CA PHE A 488 -14.84 10.55 -16.67
C PHE A 488 -15.06 11.02 -15.24
N GLY A 489 -15.56 12.24 -15.03
CA GLY A 489 -15.94 12.77 -13.73
C GLY A 489 -17.01 11.92 -13.03
N VAL A 490 -18.02 11.45 -13.76
CA VAL A 490 -19.04 10.53 -13.20
C VAL A 490 -18.43 9.18 -12.83
N VAL A 491 -17.67 8.56 -13.75
CA VAL A 491 -17.03 7.27 -13.50
C VAL A 491 -16.04 7.33 -12.33
N THR A 492 -15.31 8.44 -12.20
CA THR A 492 -14.39 8.69 -11.08
C THR A 492 -15.14 8.82 -9.76
N ARG A 493 -16.30 9.47 -9.75
CA ARG A 493 -17.17 9.53 -8.56
C ARG A 493 -17.66 8.14 -8.16
N TRP A 494 -18.10 7.33 -9.12
CA TRP A 494 -18.48 5.93 -8.88
C TRP A 494 -17.35 5.11 -8.30
N HIS A 495 -16.15 5.25 -8.85
CA HIS A 495 -14.94 4.61 -8.34
C HIS A 495 -14.65 4.96 -6.88
N GLN A 496 -14.70 6.25 -6.55
CA GLN A 496 -14.46 6.74 -5.18
C GLN A 496 -15.52 6.25 -4.20
N SER A 497 -16.80 6.30 -4.58
CA SER A 497 -17.91 5.83 -3.75
C SER A 497 -17.88 4.32 -3.53
N LEU A 498 -17.57 3.53 -4.56
CA LEU A 498 -17.40 2.08 -4.42
C LEU A 498 -16.23 1.73 -3.52
N LYS A 499 -15.07 2.36 -3.71
CA LYS A 499 -13.94 2.20 -2.79
C LYS A 499 -14.35 2.51 -1.36
N ARG A 500 -15.05 3.63 -1.14
CA ARG A 500 -15.53 4.02 0.18
C ARG A 500 -16.52 3.00 0.76
N ALA A 501 -17.45 2.48 -0.03
CA ALA A 501 -18.40 1.46 0.38
C ALA A 501 -17.68 0.16 0.79
N ILE A 502 -16.68 -0.26 0.00
CA ILE A 502 -15.81 -1.39 0.32
C ILE A 502 -15.12 -1.16 1.68
N TYR A 503 -14.51 0.01 1.90
CA TYR A 503 -13.84 0.34 3.17
C TYR A 503 -14.79 0.45 4.38
N LEU A 504 -15.98 1.05 4.23
CA LEU A 504 -16.93 1.24 5.34
C LEU A 504 -17.53 -0.09 5.82
N LYS A 505 -17.77 -1.04 4.91
CA LYS A 505 -18.23 -2.40 5.25
C LYS A 505 -17.20 -3.20 6.04
N GLN A 506 -15.95 -2.75 6.11
CA GLN A 506 -14.82 -3.42 6.76
C GLN A 506 -14.62 -3.00 8.24
N ASN A 507 -15.54 -2.23 8.83
CA ASN A 507 -15.46 -1.72 10.22
C ASN A 507 -14.18 -0.92 10.53
N LEU A 508 -13.59 -0.26 9.53
CA LEU A 508 -12.44 0.62 9.75
C LEU A 508 -12.91 2.00 10.25
N PRO A 509 -12.32 2.56 11.33
CA PRO A 509 -12.56 3.94 11.75
C PRO A 509 -12.39 4.91 10.57
N LEU A 510 -13.32 5.86 10.40
CA LEU A 510 -13.32 6.84 9.28
C LEU A 510 -12.01 7.64 9.17
N ASP A 511 -11.31 7.78 10.29
CA ASP A 511 -10.01 8.43 10.47
C ASP A 511 -8.93 7.74 9.61
N ILE A 512 -9.00 6.42 9.44
CA ILE A 512 -8.07 5.63 8.63
C ILE A 512 -8.33 5.80 7.12
N VAL A 513 -9.59 5.93 6.71
CA VAL A 513 -10.01 6.05 5.30
C VAL A 513 -9.48 7.34 4.66
N THR A 514 -9.23 8.38 5.46
CA THR A 514 -8.76 9.69 5.00
C THR A 514 -7.27 9.95 5.26
N THR A 515 -6.66 9.31 6.28
CA THR A 515 -5.23 9.52 6.66
C THR A 515 -4.26 8.46 6.16
N LYS A 516 -4.71 7.25 5.75
CA LYS A 516 -3.83 6.18 5.22
C LYS A 516 -3.71 6.12 3.69
N ARG A 517 -4.34 7.03 2.92
CA ARG A 517 -4.34 6.97 1.44
C ARG A 517 -2.95 7.04 0.78
N ASP A 518 -1.95 7.60 1.47
CA ASP A 518 -0.57 7.71 0.96
C ASP A 518 0.40 6.70 1.62
N LYS A 519 -0.10 5.86 2.54
CA LYS A 519 0.70 4.82 3.21
C LYS A 519 0.63 3.51 2.42
N ARG A 520 1.62 2.65 2.65
CA ARG A 520 1.77 1.37 1.93
C ARG A 520 2.00 0.23 2.91
N ALA A 521 1.68 -0.99 2.50
CA ALA A 521 2.06 -2.19 3.25
C ALA A 521 3.53 -2.54 3.00
N LEU A 522 4.21 -3.09 4.01
CA LEU A 522 5.57 -3.60 3.87
C LEU A 522 5.53 -5.10 3.62
N VAL A 523 6.03 -5.58 2.48
CA VAL A 523 5.94 -6.98 2.07
C VAL A 523 7.32 -7.63 2.16
N PHE A 524 7.50 -8.59 3.07
CA PHE A 524 8.72 -9.39 3.15
C PHE A 524 8.58 -10.68 2.36
N ILE A 525 9.55 -10.96 1.50
CA ILE A 525 9.60 -12.17 0.68
C ILE A 525 10.88 -12.91 1.03
N ASN A 526 10.76 -14.13 1.56
CA ASN A 526 11.93 -15.01 1.65
C ASN A 526 12.07 -15.78 0.32
N PRO A 527 13.12 -15.54 -0.48
CA PRO A 527 13.26 -16.19 -1.79
C PRO A 527 13.50 -17.70 -1.66
N ALA A 528 14.04 -18.16 -0.54
CA ALA A 528 14.17 -19.58 -0.21
C ALA A 528 12.86 -20.19 0.31
N GLY A 529 11.80 -19.38 0.50
CA GLY A 529 10.48 -19.84 0.89
C GLY A 529 9.90 -20.87 -0.07
N GLY A 530 9.37 -21.95 0.51
CA GLY A 530 8.90 -23.12 -0.22
C GLY A 530 10.04 -23.85 -0.92
N ALA A 531 9.77 -24.45 -2.08
CA ALA A 531 10.82 -25.05 -2.93
C ALA A 531 11.63 -23.97 -3.71
N GLY A 532 11.93 -22.82 -3.07
CA GLY A 532 12.61 -21.67 -3.70
C GLY A 532 11.76 -20.91 -4.72
N LYS A 533 10.43 -20.94 -4.56
CA LYS A 533 9.48 -20.39 -5.54
C LYS A 533 8.73 -19.15 -5.06
N ALA A 534 8.86 -18.76 -3.80
CA ALA A 534 8.10 -17.68 -3.18
C ALA A 534 8.08 -16.38 -4.01
N TYR A 535 9.25 -15.86 -4.40
CA TYR A 535 9.34 -14.64 -5.21
C TYR A 535 8.55 -14.76 -6.52
N ARG A 536 8.72 -15.86 -7.26
CA ARG A 536 7.99 -16.12 -8.49
C ARG A 536 6.49 -16.19 -8.25
N LEU A 537 6.05 -16.91 -7.21
CA LEU A 537 4.63 -17.06 -6.87
C LEU A 537 3.97 -15.72 -6.56
N VAL A 538 4.67 -14.83 -5.84
CA VAL A 538 4.18 -13.47 -5.56
C VAL A 538 4.07 -12.66 -6.86
N MET A 539 5.11 -12.69 -7.69
CA MET A 539 5.10 -11.96 -8.97
C MET A 539 4.01 -12.45 -9.93
N GLU A 540 3.78 -13.76 -9.99
CA GLU A 540 2.87 -14.43 -10.93
C GLU A 540 1.40 -14.33 -10.48
N TYR A 541 1.11 -14.48 -9.18
CA TYR A 541 -0.26 -14.63 -8.68
C TYR A 541 -0.76 -13.49 -7.78
N VAL A 542 0.13 -12.68 -7.20
CA VAL A 542 -0.27 -11.66 -6.21
C VAL A 542 -0.28 -10.26 -6.83
N VAL A 543 0.74 -9.90 -7.60
CA VAL A 543 0.90 -8.53 -8.15
C VAL A 543 -0.31 -8.09 -8.96
N GLY A 544 -0.86 -8.96 -9.81
CA GLY A 544 -2.06 -8.66 -10.60
C GLY A 544 -3.29 -8.39 -9.73
N VAL A 545 -3.53 -9.25 -8.74
CA VAL A 545 -4.64 -9.11 -7.79
C VAL A 545 -4.53 -7.79 -7.03
N TRP A 546 -3.35 -7.47 -6.50
CA TRP A 546 -3.13 -6.22 -5.77
C TRP A 546 -3.18 -4.97 -6.66
N SER A 547 -2.78 -5.08 -7.93
CA SER A 547 -2.96 -3.99 -8.89
C SER A 547 -4.44 -3.71 -9.15
N GLU A 548 -5.28 -4.75 -9.25
CA GLU A 548 -6.72 -4.63 -9.46
C GLU A 548 -7.45 -4.07 -8.23
N ALA A 549 -6.95 -4.40 -7.03
CA ALA A 549 -7.43 -3.85 -5.77
C ALA A 549 -6.87 -2.43 -5.47
N GLU A 550 -5.94 -1.93 -6.30
CA GLU A 550 -5.15 -0.73 -6.00
C GLU A 550 -4.51 -0.75 -4.60
N PHE A 551 -4.03 -1.93 -4.20
CA PHE A 551 -3.33 -2.15 -2.93
C PHE A 551 -1.89 -1.62 -3.06
N THR A 552 -1.53 -0.67 -2.20
CA THR A 552 -0.20 -0.02 -2.21
C THR A 552 0.78 -0.77 -1.30
N TYR A 553 1.95 -1.10 -1.81
CA TYR A 553 2.95 -1.87 -1.07
C TYR A 553 4.39 -1.53 -1.45
N HIS A 554 5.33 -1.91 -0.58
CA HIS A 554 6.77 -1.94 -0.84
C HIS A 554 7.30 -3.36 -0.55
N MET A 555 8.05 -3.95 -1.48
CA MET A 555 8.59 -5.30 -1.32
C MET A 555 10.05 -5.29 -0.89
N ILE A 556 10.38 -6.13 0.08
CA ILE A 556 11.72 -6.43 0.56
C ILE A 556 11.95 -7.92 0.40
N VAL A 557 13.03 -8.28 -0.28
CA VAL A 557 13.49 -9.67 -0.37
C VAL A 557 14.48 -9.90 0.77
N THR A 558 14.23 -10.88 1.63
CA THR A 558 15.15 -11.20 2.73
C THR A 558 16.38 -11.92 2.19
N GLU A 559 17.51 -11.76 2.89
CA GLU A 559 18.83 -12.17 2.39
C GLU A 559 19.47 -13.25 3.28
N TYR A 560 19.16 -13.25 4.57
CA TYR A 560 19.65 -14.19 5.56
C TYR A 560 18.61 -14.36 6.69
N ALA A 561 18.77 -15.40 7.51
CA ALA A 561 17.92 -15.65 8.66
C ALA A 561 18.07 -14.54 9.71
N GLY A 562 16.95 -13.99 10.20
CA GLY A 562 16.94 -12.84 11.11
C GLY A 562 16.89 -11.48 10.41
N HIS A 563 17.05 -11.39 9.08
CA HIS A 563 17.00 -10.11 8.37
C HIS A 563 15.65 -9.40 8.57
N ALA A 564 14.52 -10.11 8.52
CA ALA A 564 13.23 -9.49 8.74
C ALA A 564 13.06 -9.03 10.20
N ARG A 565 13.53 -9.85 11.15
CA ARG A 565 13.53 -9.51 12.58
C ARG A 565 14.27 -8.20 12.85
N GLU A 566 15.48 -8.05 12.30
CA GLU A 566 16.29 -6.83 12.47
C GLU A 566 15.63 -5.62 11.82
N PHE A 567 15.08 -5.79 10.61
CA PHE A 567 14.44 -4.70 9.88
C PHE A 567 13.24 -4.12 10.64
N VAL A 568 12.31 -4.97 11.10
CA VAL A 568 11.08 -4.51 11.78
C VAL A 568 11.36 -3.88 13.15
N ARG A 569 12.51 -4.15 13.76
CA ARG A 569 12.93 -3.47 15.00
C ARG A 569 13.22 -1.99 14.79
N SER A 570 13.58 -1.57 13.58
CA SER A 570 13.98 -0.18 13.28
C SER A 570 13.00 0.59 12.41
N ILE A 571 11.90 -0.01 11.95
CA ILE A 571 10.93 0.73 11.10
C ILE A 571 10.21 1.83 11.88
N GLN A 572 9.85 2.91 11.17
CA GLN A 572 8.91 3.90 11.64
C GLN A 572 7.48 3.42 11.37
N LEU A 573 6.77 2.99 12.42
CA LEU A 573 5.42 2.40 12.29
C LEU A 573 4.43 3.31 11.56
N ALA A 574 4.59 4.63 11.71
CA ALA A 574 3.73 5.63 11.10
C ALA A 574 3.72 5.61 9.56
N ASP A 575 4.74 5.05 8.90
CA ASP A 575 4.85 5.03 7.44
C ASP A 575 4.06 3.88 6.79
N TRP A 576 3.64 2.90 7.59
CA TRP A 576 3.14 1.62 7.10
C TRP A 576 1.67 1.41 7.46
N THR A 577 0.92 0.78 6.55
CA THR A 577 -0.48 0.38 6.82
C THR A 577 -0.58 -0.98 7.50
N GLY A 578 0.42 -1.82 7.30
CA GLY A 578 0.55 -3.18 7.80
C GLY A 578 1.81 -3.85 7.24
N ILE A 579 2.10 -5.07 7.70
CA ILE A 579 3.21 -5.91 7.21
C ILE A 579 2.60 -7.14 6.54
N VAL A 580 3.17 -7.59 5.42
CA VAL A 580 2.76 -8.81 4.74
C VAL A 580 3.95 -9.76 4.64
N VAL A 581 3.75 -11.00 5.03
CA VAL A 581 4.75 -12.07 4.98
C VAL A 581 4.46 -12.97 3.79
N ALA A 582 5.40 -13.08 2.86
CA ALA A 582 5.34 -14.02 1.73
C ALA A 582 6.41 -15.10 1.92
N SER A 583 6.10 -16.05 2.80
CA SER A 583 6.94 -17.20 3.12
C SER A 583 6.07 -18.24 3.82
N GLY A 584 6.64 -19.01 4.76
CA GLY A 584 5.88 -19.76 5.75
C GLY A 584 5.98 -19.17 7.15
N ASP A 585 5.56 -19.95 8.13
CA ASP A 585 5.43 -19.52 9.52
C ASP A 585 6.76 -19.05 10.17
N GLY A 586 7.93 -19.55 9.74
CA GLY A 586 9.23 -19.10 10.28
C GLY A 586 9.59 -17.63 9.99
N LEU A 587 9.25 -17.09 8.82
CA LEU A 587 9.46 -15.65 8.56
C LEU A 587 8.48 -14.79 9.37
N LEU A 588 7.28 -15.31 9.60
CA LEU A 588 6.30 -14.68 10.48
C LEU A 588 6.80 -14.66 11.94
N TYR A 589 7.40 -15.76 12.40
CA TYR A 589 8.06 -15.85 13.70
C TYR A 589 9.14 -14.78 13.89
N GLU A 590 10.01 -14.57 12.90
CA GLU A 590 11.02 -13.51 12.92
C GLU A 590 10.41 -12.12 13.07
N ILE A 591 9.35 -11.84 12.31
CA ILE A 591 8.67 -10.54 12.31
C ILE A 591 7.97 -10.29 13.65
N VAL A 592 7.22 -11.26 14.15
CA VAL A 592 6.50 -11.14 15.42
C VAL A 592 7.47 -10.90 16.57
N ASN A 593 8.52 -11.71 16.70
CA ASN A 593 9.52 -11.53 17.75
C ASN A 593 10.36 -10.26 17.55
N GLY A 594 10.54 -9.80 16.31
CA GLY A 594 11.14 -8.50 16.00
C GLY A 594 10.31 -7.34 16.52
N LEU A 595 9.02 -7.30 16.21
CA LEU A 595 8.08 -6.27 16.68
C LEU A 595 7.97 -6.26 18.21
N MET A 596 7.86 -7.44 18.83
CA MET A 596 7.75 -7.58 20.27
C MET A 596 9.05 -7.22 21.02
N SER A 597 10.20 -7.19 20.34
CA SER A 597 11.47 -6.79 20.95
C SER A 597 11.73 -5.27 20.93
N ARG A 598 10.76 -4.47 20.49
CA ARG A 598 10.86 -3.00 20.46
C ARG A 598 10.42 -2.38 21.78
N ASN A 599 10.84 -1.14 22.02
CA ASN A 599 10.41 -0.39 23.20
C ASN A 599 8.93 0.02 23.12
N ASP A 600 8.43 0.28 21.91
CA ASP A 600 7.04 0.64 21.58
C ASP A 600 6.23 -0.59 21.11
N TRP A 601 6.53 -1.78 21.64
CA TRP A 601 5.97 -3.05 21.17
C TRP A 601 4.42 -3.08 21.17
N GLN A 602 3.77 -2.40 22.13
CA GLN A 602 2.30 -2.35 22.25
C GLN A 602 1.65 -1.73 21.02
N GLU A 603 2.30 -0.74 20.39
CA GLU A 603 1.84 -0.15 19.14
C GLU A 603 2.39 -0.90 17.94
N ALA A 604 3.61 -1.43 18.02
CA ALA A 604 4.22 -2.20 16.95
C ALA A 604 3.44 -3.47 16.59
N ILE A 605 3.01 -4.25 17.59
CA ILE A 605 2.27 -5.51 17.38
C ILE A 605 0.83 -5.28 16.89
N LYS A 606 0.29 -4.07 17.08
CA LYS A 606 -1.00 -3.65 16.53
C LYS A 606 -0.92 -3.34 15.03
N LEU A 607 0.28 -3.23 14.44
CA LEU A 607 0.44 -3.09 12.99
C LEU A 607 -0.03 -4.38 12.31
N PRO A 608 -1.10 -4.36 11.48
CA PRO A 608 -1.72 -5.58 10.99
C PRO A 608 -0.78 -6.44 10.14
N ILE A 609 -0.75 -7.74 10.42
CA ILE A 609 0.08 -8.72 9.70
C ILE A 609 -0.76 -9.54 8.71
N GLY A 610 -0.43 -9.49 7.43
CA GLY A 610 -0.94 -10.38 6.39
C GLY A 610 0.03 -11.53 6.12
N HIS A 611 -0.48 -12.70 5.70
CA HIS A 611 0.34 -13.86 5.37
C HIS A 611 -0.07 -14.46 4.02
N LEU A 612 0.87 -14.47 3.07
CA LEU A 612 0.78 -15.15 1.78
C LEU A 612 1.44 -16.53 1.90
N PRO A 613 0.72 -17.63 1.62
CA PRO A 613 1.22 -19.00 1.80
C PRO A 613 2.24 -19.37 0.72
N CYS A 614 3.46 -18.86 0.84
CA CYS A 614 4.55 -19.08 -0.10
C CYS A 614 5.62 -20.04 0.45
N GLY A 615 5.42 -20.55 1.67
CA GLY A 615 6.31 -21.48 2.35
C GLY A 615 5.75 -22.89 2.48
N SER A 616 6.45 -23.72 3.26
CA SER A 616 6.04 -25.09 3.58
C SER A 616 5.17 -25.19 4.84
N GLY A 617 5.22 -24.19 5.73
CA GLY A 617 4.31 -24.06 6.87
C GLY A 617 3.41 -22.84 6.64
N ASN A 618 2.10 -23.05 6.56
CA ASN A 618 1.13 -22.00 6.20
C ASN A 618 -0.03 -21.96 7.22
N ALA A 619 0.25 -22.32 8.47
CA ALA A 619 -0.77 -22.53 9.49
C ALA A 619 -1.49 -21.22 9.84
N PHE A 620 -0.77 -20.11 9.93
CA PHE A 620 -1.38 -18.85 10.33
C PHE A 620 -2.47 -18.36 9.36
N ILE A 621 -2.18 -18.34 8.05
CA ILE A 621 -3.19 -17.98 7.04
C ILE A 621 -4.31 -19.02 6.95
N THR A 622 -4.01 -20.30 7.19
CA THR A 622 -5.01 -21.37 7.26
C THR A 622 -6.05 -21.07 8.36
N ASN A 623 -5.60 -20.64 9.54
CA ASN A 623 -6.50 -20.25 10.63
C ASN A 623 -7.32 -19.00 10.27
N ILE A 624 -6.75 -18.02 9.57
CA ILE A 624 -7.48 -16.82 9.12
C ILE A 624 -8.60 -17.20 8.13
N VAL A 625 -8.31 -18.06 7.16
CA VAL A 625 -9.33 -18.54 6.19
C VAL A 625 -10.39 -19.41 6.88
N ARG A 626 -9.98 -20.24 7.84
CA ARG A 626 -10.94 -21.04 8.63
C ARG A 626 -11.85 -20.17 9.49
N TYR A 627 -11.30 -19.11 10.10
CA TYR A 627 -12.07 -18.16 10.90
C TYR A 627 -13.13 -17.44 10.07
N SER A 628 -12.81 -17.09 8.82
CA SER A 628 -13.78 -16.52 7.88
C SER A 628 -14.81 -17.52 7.36
N LYS A 629 -14.77 -18.79 7.82
CA LYS A 629 -15.63 -19.90 7.42
C LYS A 629 -15.58 -20.22 5.92
N GLN A 630 -14.51 -19.78 5.26
CA GLN A 630 -14.29 -20.06 3.84
C GLN A 630 -13.61 -21.41 3.63
N PRO A 631 -13.89 -22.09 2.51
CA PRO A 631 -13.11 -23.25 2.09
C PRO A 631 -11.66 -22.85 1.82
N ILE A 632 -10.72 -23.64 2.34
CA ILE A 632 -9.31 -23.50 1.99
C ILE A 632 -9.10 -24.01 0.57
N MET A 633 -8.49 -23.18 -0.28
CA MET A 633 -8.21 -23.58 -1.67
C MET A 633 -7.18 -24.73 -1.72
N LYS A 634 -7.48 -25.73 -2.56
CA LYS A 634 -6.68 -26.96 -2.62
C LYS A 634 -5.31 -26.74 -3.25
N THR A 635 -5.25 -26.06 -4.40
CA THR A 635 -3.99 -25.79 -5.09
C THR A 635 -3.31 -24.57 -4.48
N MET A 636 -1.97 -24.59 -4.49
CA MET A 636 -1.18 -23.53 -3.87
C MET A 636 -1.44 -22.17 -4.52
N GLU A 637 -1.53 -22.13 -5.85
CA GLU A 637 -1.76 -20.91 -6.63
C GLU A 637 -3.08 -20.24 -6.23
N LYS A 638 -4.15 -21.04 -6.11
CA LYS A 638 -5.46 -20.55 -5.70
C LYS A 638 -5.47 -20.11 -4.24
N PHE A 639 -4.73 -20.79 -3.37
CA PHE A 639 -4.63 -20.41 -1.96
C PHE A 639 -3.87 -19.10 -1.78
N ILE A 640 -2.80 -18.88 -2.56
CA ILE A 640 -2.08 -17.60 -2.61
C ILE A 640 -3.00 -16.48 -3.11
N VAL A 641 -3.79 -16.71 -4.16
CA VAL A 641 -4.77 -15.73 -4.65
C VAL A 641 -5.83 -15.43 -3.58
N GLN A 642 -6.36 -16.46 -2.89
CA GLN A 642 -7.32 -16.27 -1.81
C GLN A 642 -6.73 -15.39 -0.69
N ALA A 643 -5.49 -15.67 -0.27
CA ALA A 643 -4.79 -14.85 0.73
C ALA A 643 -4.54 -13.42 0.25
N ALA A 644 -4.14 -13.23 -1.02
CA ALA A 644 -3.92 -11.91 -1.61
C ALA A 644 -5.19 -11.05 -1.61
N VAL A 645 -6.35 -11.65 -1.93
CA VAL A 645 -7.65 -10.98 -1.87
C VAL A 645 -7.98 -10.59 -0.42
N ILE A 646 -7.84 -11.52 0.54
CA ILE A 646 -8.08 -11.24 1.96
C ILE A 646 -7.23 -10.05 2.44
N ILE A 647 -5.93 -10.05 2.11
CA ILE A 647 -5.01 -8.96 2.45
C ILE A 647 -5.43 -7.63 1.83
N ALA A 648 -5.81 -7.63 0.55
CA ALA A 648 -6.23 -6.43 -0.15
C ALA A 648 -7.55 -5.84 0.37
N THR A 649 -8.38 -6.64 1.05
CA THR A 649 -9.60 -6.15 1.69
C THR A 649 -9.37 -5.42 3.01
N HIS A 650 -8.13 -5.32 3.53
CA HIS A 650 -7.81 -4.47 4.69
C HIS A 650 -8.61 -4.68 6.00
N ASN A 651 -9.45 -5.72 6.15
CA ASN A 651 -10.06 -5.98 7.45
C ASN A 651 -8.96 -6.42 8.43
N VAL A 652 -9.11 -5.98 9.67
CA VAL A 652 -8.17 -6.29 10.74
C VAL A 652 -8.89 -7.14 11.79
N LEU A 653 -8.32 -8.30 12.09
CA LEU A 653 -8.81 -9.20 13.14
C LEU A 653 -7.81 -9.23 14.29
N PRO A 654 -8.27 -9.26 15.56
CA PRO A 654 -7.38 -9.51 16.68
C PRO A 654 -6.92 -10.97 16.70
N PHE A 655 -5.76 -11.21 17.30
CA PHE A 655 -5.36 -12.57 17.62
C PHE A 655 -4.57 -12.70 18.92
N ASP A 656 -4.66 -13.89 19.52
CA ASP A 656 -3.94 -14.23 20.75
C ASP A 656 -2.52 -14.73 20.48
N MET A 657 -1.64 -14.49 21.44
CA MET A 657 -0.26 -14.97 21.43
C MET A 657 0.09 -15.57 22.79
N ALA A 658 1.06 -16.48 22.85
CA ALA A 658 1.64 -16.95 24.11
C ALA A 658 2.94 -16.18 24.41
N LEU A 659 3.05 -15.67 25.63
CA LEU A 659 4.31 -15.22 26.21
C LEU A 659 5.06 -16.44 26.74
N LEU A 660 6.32 -16.63 26.38
CA LEU A 660 7.12 -17.79 26.77
C LEU A 660 8.39 -17.37 27.49
N ASP A 661 8.71 -18.04 28.59
CA ASP A 661 10.08 -18.09 29.12
C ASP A 661 10.67 -19.47 28.85
N ILE A 662 11.89 -19.50 28.32
CA ILE A 662 12.63 -20.72 28.01
C ILE A 662 13.87 -20.88 28.90
N CYS A 663 14.39 -22.11 28.98
CA CYS A 663 15.39 -22.53 29.95
C CYS A 663 16.74 -21.79 29.92
N ASP A 664 17.05 -21.06 28.85
CA ASP A 664 18.25 -20.23 28.73
C ASP A 664 18.03 -18.76 29.18
N GLY A 665 16.88 -18.48 29.77
CA GLY A 665 16.48 -17.16 30.24
C GLY A 665 15.96 -16.23 29.14
N GLN A 666 15.87 -16.71 27.89
CA GLN A 666 15.26 -15.93 26.82
C GLN A 666 13.74 -15.90 26.96
N ARG A 667 13.17 -14.78 26.50
CA ARG A 667 11.73 -14.58 26.39
C ARG A 667 11.33 -14.55 24.94
N LEU A 668 10.36 -15.38 24.59
CA LEU A 668 9.86 -15.54 23.22
C LEU A 668 8.35 -15.32 23.19
N PHE A 669 7.85 -15.07 21.99
CA PHE A 669 6.43 -14.97 21.73
C PHE A 669 6.04 -15.99 20.67
N SER A 670 4.99 -16.74 20.96
CA SER A 670 4.41 -17.74 20.06
C SER A 670 3.04 -17.27 19.57
N PHE A 671 2.79 -17.39 18.27
CA PHE A 671 1.47 -17.10 17.68
C PHE A 671 0.71 -18.37 17.26
N LEU A 672 1.34 -19.55 17.36
CA LEU A 672 0.80 -20.80 16.84
C LEU A 672 0.85 -21.95 17.87
N CYS A 673 2.04 -22.46 18.20
CA CYS A 673 2.19 -23.66 19.01
C CYS A 673 3.53 -23.79 19.74
N ILE A 674 3.52 -24.62 20.79
CA ILE A 674 4.68 -25.12 21.54
C ILE A 674 4.59 -26.65 21.55
N GLU A 675 5.68 -27.32 21.20
CA GLU A 675 5.69 -28.74 20.94
C GLU A 675 6.76 -29.45 21.76
N TRP A 676 6.37 -30.55 22.39
CA TRP A 676 7.27 -31.49 23.06
C TRP A 676 6.81 -32.94 22.79
N GLY A 677 7.78 -33.85 22.66
CA GLY A 677 7.51 -35.23 22.28
C GLY A 677 7.49 -35.46 20.76
N VAL A 678 6.70 -36.43 20.31
CA VAL A 678 6.78 -36.94 18.92
C VAL A 678 6.60 -35.87 17.84
N VAL A 679 5.74 -34.86 18.04
CA VAL A 679 5.54 -33.80 17.03
C VAL A 679 6.77 -32.90 16.93
N ALA A 680 7.41 -32.56 18.06
CA ALA A 680 8.66 -31.79 18.06
C ALA A 680 9.80 -32.55 17.36
N ASP A 681 9.87 -33.87 17.55
CA ASP A 681 10.82 -34.74 16.85
C ASP A 681 10.52 -34.78 15.34
N VAL A 682 9.25 -34.91 14.93
CA VAL A 682 8.84 -34.86 13.52
C VAL A 682 9.22 -33.53 12.87
N ASP A 683 8.94 -32.42 13.54
CA ASP A 683 9.26 -31.09 13.03
C ASP A 683 10.77 -30.90 12.86
N CYS A 684 11.55 -31.22 13.88
CA CYS A 684 13.01 -31.13 13.83
C CYS A 684 13.64 -32.08 12.80
N ASP A 685 13.25 -33.35 12.78
CA ASP A 685 13.87 -34.36 11.91
C ASP A 685 13.49 -34.18 10.44
N SER A 686 12.34 -33.55 10.17
CA SER A 686 11.86 -33.35 8.80
C SER A 686 12.59 -32.23 8.05
N GLU A 687 13.34 -31.39 8.76
CA GLU A 687 14.07 -30.23 8.21
C GLU A 687 15.08 -30.61 7.11
N GLN A 688 15.72 -31.78 7.24
CA GLN A 688 16.63 -32.32 6.23
C GLN A 688 15.92 -32.70 4.91
N TYR A 689 14.59 -32.82 4.94
CA TYR A 689 13.75 -33.22 3.81
C TYR A 689 12.89 -32.07 3.27
N ARG A 690 13.29 -30.80 3.48
CA ARG A 690 12.58 -29.61 2.95
C ARG A 690 12.24 -29.68 1.46
N PHE A 691 13.02 -30.41 0.66
CA PHE A 691 12.75 -30.62 -0.77
C PHE A 691 11.44 -31.38 -1.06
N LEU A 692 10.91 -32.13 -0.09
CA LEU A 692 9.62 -32.83 -0.19
C LEU A 692 8.41 -31.93 0.07
N GLY A 693 8.62 -30.66 0.47
CA GLY A 693 7.53 -29.76 0.86
C GLY A 693 6.79 -30.27 2.09
N GLU A 694 5.46 -30.09 2.13
CA GLU A 694 4.61 -30.49 3.27
C GLU A 694 4.62 -32.02 3.53
N THR A 695 4.90 -32.84 2.51
CA THR A 695 4.95 -34.31 2.66
C THR A 695 6.06 -34.79 3.61
N ARG A 696 7.07 -33.95 3.88
CA ARG A 696 8.17 -34.28 4.80
C ARG A 696 7.67 -34.66 6.20
N PHE A 697 6.63 -33.98 6.69
CA PHE A 697 6.06 -34.21 8.01
C PHE A 697 5.38 -35.57 8.07
N THR A 698 4.66 -35.97 7.01
CA THR A 698 4.03 -37.30 6.90
C THR A 698 5.07 -38.41 6.95
N VAL A 699 6.18 -38.25 6.22
CA VAL A 699 7.25 -39.27 6.19
C VAL A 699 7.88 -39.46 7.57
N GLU A 700 8.23 -38.35 8.24
CA GLU A 700 8.80 -38.43 9.60
C GLU A 700 7.79 -38.93 10.62
N ALA A 701 6.53 -38.50 10.56
CA ALA A 701 5.48 -38.99 11.44
C ALA A 701 5.33 -40.51 11.36
N LEU A 702 5.36 -41.09 10.16
CA LEU A 702 5.28 -42.55 9.99
C LEU A 702 6.48 -43.29 10.60
N LYS A 703 7.70 -42.75 10.50
CA LYS A 703 8.89 -43.34 11.14
C LYS A 703 8.73 -43.38 12.67
N HIS A 704 8.28 -42.27 13.24
CA HIS A 704 8.06 -42.13 14.68
C HIS A 704 6.86 -42.95 15.18
N ILE A 705 5.84 -43.18 14.36
CA ILE A 705 4.73 -44.11 14.68
C ILE A 705 5.22 -45.57 14.72
N ILE A 706 6.10 -45.98 13.80
CA ILE A 706 6.63 -47.34 13.76
C ILE A 706 7.48 -47.64 15.00
N LYS A 707 8.27 -46.66 15.45
CA LYS A 707 9.16 -46.76 16.61
C LYS A 707 8.92 -45.60 17.57
N PRO A 708 7.84 -45.65 18.37
CA PRO A 708 7.50 -44.57 19.28
C PRO A 708 8.52 -44.46 20.42
N ARG A 709 8.78 -43.23 20.84
CA ARG A 709 9.58 -42.88 22.02
C ARG A 709 8.66 -42.38 23.13
N SER A 710 9.02 -42.70 24.38
CA SER A 710 8.40 -42.14 25.59
C SER A 710 9.21 -40.95 26.08
N TYR A 711 8.53 -39.92 26.58
CA TYR A 711 9.12 -38.68 27.08
C TYR A 711 8.74 -38.51 28.55
N GLU A 712 9.76 -38.57 29.41
CA GLU A 712 9.59 -38.42 30.86
C GLU A 712 9.60 -36.94 31.27
N GLY A 713 8.76 -36.58 32.23
CA GLY A 713 8.61 -35.22 32.72
C GLY A 713 7.22 -34.95 33.29
N TYR A 714 6.91 -33.68 33.52
CA TYR A 714 5.60 -33.25 34.00
C TYR A 714 5.15 -31.93 33.38
N ILE A 715 3.84 -31.67 33.44
CA ILE A 715 3.21 -30.44 33.00
C ILE A 715 2.46 -29.86 34.18
N ASP A 716 2.81 -28.64 34.56
CA ASP A 716 1.98 -27.82 35.44
C ASP A 716 1.13 -26.88 34.58
N TYR A 717 -0.12 -26.66 34.95
CA TYR A 717 -1.00 -25.76 34.20
C TYR A 717 -2.05 -25.09 35.08
N ILE A 718 -2.53 -23.93 34.64
CA ILE A 718 -3.71 -23.26 35.20
C ILE A 718 -4.88 -23.49 34.24
N PRO A 719 -5.96 -24.18 34.64
CA PRO A 719 -7.17 -24.29 33.83
C PRO A 719 -7.74 -22.92 33.50
N TYR A 720 -8.29 -22.75 32.29
CA TYR A 720 -8.87 -21.48 31.86
C TYR A 720 -9.93 -20.94 32.85
N ASP A 721 -10.84 -21.81 33.29
CA ASP A 721 -11.94 -21.44 34.21
C ASP A 721 -11.49 -21.19 35.66
N ALA A 722 -10.21 -21.38 35.99
CA ALA A 722 -9.70 -21.19 37.35
C ALA A 722 -9.40 -19.72 37.69
N VAL A 723 -9.43 -18.82 36.71
CA VAL A 723 -9.13 -17.38 36.87
C VAL A 723 -10.36 -16.55 36.55
N ASP A 724 -10.78 -15.71 37.49
CA ASP A 724 -11.90 -14.78 37.31
C ASP A 724 -11.38 -13.48 36.67
N ASP A 725 -11.62 -13.30 35.37
CA ASP A 725 -11.10 -12.16 34.58
C ASP A 725 -11.61 -10.79 35.10
N THR A 726 -12.63 -10.77 35.96
CA THR A 726 -13.19 -9.54 36.57
C THR A 726 -12.25 -8.88 37.58
N ALA A 727 -11.43 -9.68 38.28
CA ALA A 727 -10.48 -9.19 39.29
C ALA A 727 -9.11 -8.78 38.70
N ASP A 728 -8.81 -9.22 37.48
CA ASP A 728 -7.50 -9.10 36.82
C ASP A 728 -7.47 -8.06 35.69
N SER A 729 -8.43 -7.12 35.71
CA SER A 729 -8.61 -6.03 34.75
C SER A 729 -7.57 -4.89 34.88
N ASN A 730 -6.34 -5.22 35.29
CA ASN A 730 -5.20 -4.35 35.00
C ASN A 730 -5.01 -4.33 33.49
N GLN A 731 -5.70 -3.38 32.84
CA GLN A 731 -5.56 -3.08 31.43
C GLN A 731 -4.06 -2.90 31.15
N ILE A 732 -3.56 -3.57 30.11
CA ILE A 732 -2.23 -3.29 29.57
C ILE A 732 -2.21 -1.80 29.23
N THR A 733 -1.62 -0.98 30.11
CA THR A 733 -1.45 0.45 29.89
C THR A 733 -0.28 0.68 28.95
N THR A 734 -0.14 1.89 28.41
CA THR A 734 1.00 2.28 27.55
C THR A 734 2.36 2.07 28.21
N ASP A 735 2.41 2.04 29.55
CA ASP A 735 3.65 1.93 30.34
C ASP A 735 3.96 0.49 30.79
N THR A 736 3.11 -0.49 30.46
CA THR A 736 3.33 -1.89 30.86
C THR A 736 4.51 -2.50 30.10
N THR A 737 5.61 -2.74 30.78
CA THR A 737 6.78 -3.43 30.22
C THR A 737 6.50 -4.91 29.99
N ILE A 738 7.24 -5.53 29.07
CA ILE A 738 7.16 -6.99 28.83
C ILE A 738 7.42 -7.79 30.12
N ALA A 739 8.26 -7.27 31.02
CA ALA A 739 8.55 -7.85 32.32
C ALA A 739 7.30 -7.96 33.22
N GLN A 740 6.37 -7.01 33.10
CA GLN A 740 5.14 -6.93 33.89
C GLN A 740 3.99 -7.78 33.33
N LEU A 741 4.18 -8.45 32.19
CA LEU A 741 3.16 -9.34 31.59
C LEU A 741 3.07 -10.71 32.31
N HIS A 742 3.97 -11.00 33.25
CA HIS A 742 4.01 -12.23 34.06
C HIS A 742 2.99 -12.19 35.20
N ARG A 743 1.70 -12.36 34.90
CA ARG A 743 0.68 -12.36 35.96
C ARG A 743 0.69 -13.66 36.74
N HIS A 744 0.91 -14.79 36.06
CA HIS A 744 0.80 -16.12 36.67
C HIS A 744 2.12 -16.92 36.67
N LEU A 745 3.14 -16.42 35.99
CA LEU A 745 4.40 -17.14 35.77
C LEU A 745 5.39 -16.89 36.92
N LEU A 746 5.74 -17.96 37.64
CA LEU A 746 6.84 -17.96 38.61
C LEU A 746 8.19 -18.10 37.89
N PRO A 747 9.32 -17.72 38.52
CA PRO A 747 10.65 -18.01 37.96
C PRO A 747 10.81 -19.50 37.60
N LEU A 748 11.46 -19.77 36.45
CA LEU A 748 11.64 -21.14 35.92
C LEU A 748 12.44 -22.06 36.85
N ASN A 749 13.33 -21.49 37.67
CA ASN A 749 14.17 -22.19 38.63
C ASN A 749 13.45 -22.51 39.96
N GLU A 750 12.27 -21.95 40.19
CA GLU A 750 11.47 -22.20 41.40
C GLU A 750 10.38 -23.23 41.12
N PRO A 751 10.15 -24.22 41.99
CA PRO A 751 9.08 -25.20 41.79
C PRO A 751 7.70 -24.54 41.92
N ILE A 752 6.75 -24.96 41.10
CA ILE A 752 5.34 -24.53 41.25
C ILE A 752 4.75 -25.25 42.47
N PRO A 753 4.17 -24.54 43.45
CA PRO A 753 3.53 -25.17 44.60
C PRO A 753 2.23 -25.87 44.17
N THR A 754 2.20 -27.20 44.23
CA THR A 754 1.03 -28.02 43.85
C THR A 754 0.13 -28.40 45.02
N ASP A 755 0.60 -28.23 46.25
CA ASP A 755 0.03 -28.92 47.42
C ASP A 755 -0.79 -28.00 48.36
N SER A 756 -0.87 -26.70 48.07
CA SER A 756 -1.71 -25.77 48.84
C SER A 756 -3.08 -25.63 48.22
N THR A 757 -4.14 -25.70 49.02
CA THR A 757 -5.53 -25.34 48.64
C THR A 757 -5.67 -23.91 48.08
N SER A 758 -4.61 -23.10 48.09
CA SER A 758 -4.56 -21.74 47.55
C SER A 758 -3.96 -21.62 46.13
N THR A 759 -3.34 -22.65 45.55
CA THR A 759 -2.78 -22.54 44.19
C THR A 759 -3.76 -23.03 43.12
N LYS A 760 -3.93 -22.24 42.05
CA LYS A 760 -4.77 -22.59 40.88
C LYS A 760 -4.08 -23.59 39.93
N TRP A 761 -2.81 -23.88 40.18
CA TRP A 761 -1.98 -24.77 39.38
C TRP A 761 -2.34 -26.24 39.61
N ARG A 762 -2.36 -27.03 38.54
CA ARG A 762 -2.56 -28.48 38.54
C ARG A 762 -1.40 -29.15 37.85
N ARG A 763 -1.05 -30.37 38.26
CA ARG A 763 0.06 -31.15 37.70
C ARG A 763 -0.43 -32.40 36.95
N ILE A 764 0.16 -32.66 35.80
CA ILE A 764 0.07 -33.91 35.05
C ILE A 764 1.47 -34.50 34.98
N ASN A 765 1.65 -35.67 35.59
CA ASN A 765 2.90 -36.43 35.48
C ASN A 765 2.88 -37.32 34.24
N GLY A 766 4.02 -37.41 33.57
CA GLY A 766 4.25 -38.34 32.47
C GLY A 766 4.23 -39.81 32.90
N PRO A 767 4.70 -40.70 32.02
CA PRO A 767 5.33 -40.42 30.72
C PRO A 767 4.35 -39.98 29.62
N PHE A 768 4.85 -39.23 28.64
CA PHE A 768 4.10 -38.75 27.47
C PHE A 768 4.61 -39.37 26.17
N LEU A 769 3.74 -39.49 25.16
CA LEU A 769 4.14 -39.65 23.76
C LEU A 769 4.22 -38.30 23.05
N HIS A 770 3.36 -37.38 23.48
CA HIS A 770 3.21 -36.07 22.88
C HIS A 770 2.61 -35.07 23.87
N VAL A 771 3.09 -33.84 23.82
CA VAL A 771 2.50 -32.64 24.43
C VAL A 771 2.52 -31.52 23.39
N LEU A 772 1.37 -30.92 23.15
CA LEU A 772 1.21 -29.79 22.23
C LEU A 772 0.37 -28.73 22.90
N ILE A 773 0.84 -27.51 22.84
CA ILE A 773 0.11 -26.34 23.29
C ILE A 773 -0.14 -25.47 22.07
N THR A 774 -1.40 -25.15 21.77
CA THR A 774 -1.73 -24.28 20.64
C THR A 774 -2.53 -23.07 21.08
N SER A 775 -2.25 -21.92 20.47
CA SER A 775 -3.13 -20.74 20.53
C SER A 775 -4.13 -20.71 19.37
N LYS A 776 -3.98 -21.62 18.40
CA LYS A 776 -4.80 -21.69 17.17
C LYS A 776 -5.29 -23.09 16.90
N ALA A 777 -6.30 -23.20 16.04
CA ALA A 777 -6.92 -24.48 15.69
C ALA A 777 -6.02 -25.35 14.82
N CYS A 778 -5.44 -24.76 13.78
CA CYS A 778 -4.61 -25.47 12.81
C CYS A 778 -3.13 -25.20 13.07
N ILE A 779 -2.29 -26.24 13.05
CA ILE A 779 -0.81 -26.12 13.11
C ILE A 779 -0.16 -26.35 11.74
N SER A 780 -0.93 -26.77 10.75
CA SER A 780 -0.57 -26.76 9.33
C SER A 780 -1.83 -26.67 8.47
N LYS A 781 -1.68 -26.64 7.14
CA LYS A 781 -2.83 -26.62 6.22
C LYS A 781 -3.76 -27.82 6.39
N ASP A 782 -3.19 -28.99 6.70
CA ASP A 782 -3.89 -30.28 6.73
C ASP A 782 -3.96 -30.88 8.15
N VAL A 783 -3.61 -30.12 9.19
CA VAL A 783 -3.65 -30.58 10.59
C VAL A 783 -4.44 -29.59 11.44
N ILE A 784 -5.59 -30.05 11.95
CA ILE A 784 -6.41 -29.33 12.93
C ILE A 784 -6.08 -29.95 14.28
N ALA A 785 -5.33 -29.24 15.13
CA ALA A 785 -4.96 -29.68 16.48
C ALA A 785 -6.08 -29.45 17.51
N SER A 786 -6.80 -28.32 17.40
CA SER A 786 -7.87 -27.94 18.34
C SER A 786 -9.05 -27.33 17.59
N PHE A 787 -10.09 -28.12 17.31
CA PHE A 787 -11.20 -27.67 16.47
C PHE A 787 -12.04 -26.52 17.07
N ARG A 788 -11.98 -26.34 18.40
CA ARG A 788 -12.71 -25.30 19.14
C ARG A 788 -11.98 -23.96 19.17
N SER A 789 -10.66 -23.97 18.98
CA SER A 789 -9.87 -22.75 19.07
C SER A 789 -10.19 -21.79 17.91
N THR A 790 -10.19 -20.50 18.18
CA THR A 790 -10.40 -19.44 17.19
C THR A 790 -9.15 -18.59 17.04
N LEU A 791 -9.27 -17.37 16.50
CA LEU A 791 -8.12 -16.47 16.41
C LEU A 791 -7.83 -15.76 17.74
N SER A 792 -8.87 -15.53 18.56
CA SER A 792 -8.79 -14.70 19.76
C SER A 792 -9.82 -15.07 20.83
N ASP A 793 -9.78 -16.31 21.30
CA ASP A 793 -10.70 -16.84 22.32
C ASP A 793 -10.15 -16.75 23.75
N GLY A 794 -8.91 -16.31 23.94
CA GLY A 794 -8.34 -15.95 25.23
C GLY A 794 -7.76 -17.12 26.03
N TYR A 795 -7.55 -18.28 25.40
CA TYR A 795 -6.97 -19.45 26.05
C TYR A 795 -5.97 -20.21 25.17
N LEU A 796 -5.16 -21.06 25.81
CA LEU A 796 -4.29 -22.03 25.14
C LEU A 796 -4.91 -23.43 25.21
N SER A 797 -4.85 -24.18 24.12
CA SER A 797 -5.25 -25.59 24.12
C SER A 797 -4.06 -26.46 24.46
N LEU A 798 -4.06 -27.08 25.64
CA LEU A 798 -3.11 -28.10 26.04
C LEU A 798 -3.63 -29.48 25.60
N GLN A 799 -2.96 -30.08 24.62
CA GLN A 799 -3.17 -31.44 24.17
C GLN A 799 -2.04 -32.36 24.63
N TYR A 800 -2.35 -33.55 25.11
CA TYR A 800 -1.32 -34.56 25.41
C TYR A 800 -1.82 -35.99 25.25
N ILE A 801 -0.88 -36.91 25.03
CA ILE A 801 -1.12 -38.35 24.99
C ILE A 801 -0.13 -39.02 25.96
N ARG A 802 -0.65 -39.77 26.93
CA ARG A 802 0.21 -40.49 27.90
C ARG A 802 0.77 -41.77 27.29
N ALA A 803 2.06 -42.05 27.52
CA ALA A 803 2.71 -43.25 26.99
C ALA A 803 2.36 -44.54 27.74
N ASP A 804 2.07 -44.43 29.04
CA ASP A 804 1.69 -45.57 29.89
C ASP A 804 0.29 -46.13 29.59
N ARG A 805 -0.55 -45.35 28.89
CA ARG A 805 -1.91 -45.73 28.49
C ARG A 805 -2.09 -45.89 26.99
N SER A 806 -1.03 -45.68 26.21
CA SER A 806 -1.11 -45.59 24.76
C SER A 806 -0.11 -46.52 24.07
N SER A 807 -0.36 -46.79 22.78
CA SER A 807 0.48 -47.66 21.96
C SER A 807 0.71 -47.02 20.60
N ARG A 808 1.57 -47.63 19.78
CA ARG A 808 1.77 -47.20 18.38
C ARG A 808 0.47 -47.18 17.55
N ILE A 809 -0.51 -48.02 17.89
CA ILE A 809 -1.81 -48.04 17.21
C ILE A 809 -2.59 -46.76 17.52
N HIS A 810 -2.55 -46.29 18.77
CA HIS A 810 -3.17 -45.04 19.17
C HIS A 810 -2.54 -43.83 18.48
N LEU A 811 -1.21 -43.81 18.30
CA LEU A 811 -0.53 -42.78 17.50
C LEU A 811 -0.95 -42.85 16.02
N ALA A 812 -1.03 -44.04 15.44
CA ALA A 812 -1.51 -44.22 14.07
C ALA A 812 -2.97 -43.74 13.91
N GLN A 813 -3.85 -44.08 14.84
CA GLN A 813 -5.24 -43.62 14.87
C GLN A 813 -5.31 -42.09 14.94
N THR A 814 -4.56 -41.47 15.85
CA THR A 814 -4.43 -40.01 15.97
C THR A 814 -4.02 -39.40 14.64
N PHE A 815 -2.92 -39.89 14.04
CA PHE A 815 -2.39 -39.41 12.77
C PHE A 815 -3.43 -39.44 11.63
N THR A 816 -4.21 -40.51 11.51
CA THR A 816 -5.25 -40.62 10.46
C THR A 816 -6.42 -39.65 10.62
N LYS A 817 -6.58 -39.04 11.81
CA LYS A 817 -7.69 -38.13 12.17
C LYS A 817 -7.24 -36.69 12.44
N LEU A 818 -6.01 -36.34 12.08
CA LEU A 818 -5.48 -34.98 12.22
C LEU A 818 -6.16 -33.99 11.25
N SER A 819 -6.49 -34.42 10.03
CA SER A 819 -7.02 -33.53 8.97
C SER A 819 -8.47 -33.09 9.15
N ASP A 820 -9.29 -33.91 9.80
CA ASP A 820 -10.65 -33.56 10.19
C ASP A 820 -10.76 -33.13 11.66
N GLY A 821 -9.65 -33.17 12.40
CA GLY A 821 -9.57 -32.80 13.81
C GLY A 821 -10.23 -33.79 14.76
N LYS A 822 -10.71 -34.95 14.28
CA LYS A 822 -11.45 -35.92 15.12
C LYS A 822 -10.57 -36.77 16.03
N HIS A 823 -9.25 -36.64 15.93
CA HIS A 823 -8.33 -37.31 16.84
C HIS A 823 -8.56 -36.91 18.31
N VAL A 824 -9.11 -35.73 18.57
CA VAL A 824 -9.45 -35.28 19.93
C VAL A 824 -10.70 -35.94 20.52
N ASP A 825 -11.47 -36.67 19.69
CA ASP A 825 -12.64 -37.43 20.16
C ASP A 825 -12.23 -38.79 20.76
N PHE A 826 -10.94 -39.15 20.69
CA PHE A 826 -10.44 -40.39 21.28
C PHE A 826 -10.17 -40.21 22.78
N ASP A 827 -10.64 -41.15 23.59
CA ASP A 827 -10.52 -41.13 25.06
C ASP A 827 -9.06 -41.07 25.58
N PHE A 828 -8.07 -41.40 24.75
CA PHE A 828 -6.65 -41.36 25.10
C PHE A 828 -5.94 -40.06 24.65
N VAL A 829 -6.66 -39.16 23.97
CA VAL A 829 -6.19 -37.82 23.60
C VAL A 829 -6.84 -36.82 24.53
N GLU A 830 -6.06 -36.27 25.44
CA GLU A 830 -6.54 -35.28 26.40
C GLU A 830 -6.40 -33.87 25.80
N LEU A 831 -7.45 -33.05 25.92
CA LEU A 831 -7.47 -31.67 25.43
C LEU A 831 -8.09 -30.74 26.49
N LEU A 832 -7.29 -29.81 27.00
CA LEU A 832 -7.66 -28.92 28.10
C LEU A 832 -7.47 -27.45 27.71
N PRO A 833 -8.46 -26.56 27.92
CA PRO A 833 -8.24 -25.12 27.84
C PRO A 833 -7.49 -24.63 29.07
N VAL A 834 -6.36 -23.96 28.86
CA VAL A 834 -5.45 -23.48 29.91
C VAL A 834 -5.11 -22.01 29.72
N ARG A 835 -4.87 -21.31 30.83
CA ARG A 835 -4.43 -19.91 30.83
C ARG A 835 -2.91 -19.80 30.78
N ALA A 836 -2.25 -20.66 31.53
CA ALA A 836 -0.80 -20.74 31.64
C ALA A 836 -0.35 -22.19 31.84
N PHE A 837 0.91 -22.44 31.52
CA PHE A 837 1.51 -23.77 31.63
C PHE A 837 3.00 -23.68 31.98
N ARG A 838 3.55 -24.80 32.44
CA ARG A 838 4.97 -25.10 32.51
C ARG A 838 5.20 -26.55 32.15
N ILE A 839 6.02 -26.81 31.13
CA ILE A 839 6.50 -28.14 30.76
C ILE A 839 7.90 -28.30 31.34
N VAL A 840 8.13 -29.39 32.05
CA VAL A 840 9.44 -29.75 32.62
C VAL A 840 9.83 -31.15 32.15
N PRO A 841 10.68 -31.24 31.12
CA PRO A 841 11.26 -32.52 30.71
C PRO A 841 12.19 -33.06 31.78
N ALA A 842 12.21 -34.38 31.98
CA ALA A 842 13.16 -35.05 32.87
C ALA A 842 14.52 -35.33 32.19
N ASP A 843 14.50 -35.52 30.87
CA ASP A 843 15.72 -35.72 30.07
C ASP A 843 16.55 -34.43 29.98
N THR A 844 17.86 -34.55 29.81
CA THR A 844 18.76 -33.40 29.61
C THR A 844 18.92 -33.00 28.14
N SER A 845 18.37 -33.79 27.20
CA SER A 845 18.47 -33.54 25.76
C SER A 845 17.26 -34.07 25.01
N GLY A 846 16.81 -33.33 24.00
CA GLY A 846 15.70 -33.69 23.13
C GLY A 846 15.36 -32.55 22.18
N ASN A 847 14.20 -32.62 21.57
CA ASN A 847 13.67 -31.55 20.73
C ASN A 847 12.51 -30.83 21.42
N MET A 848 12.50 -29.52 21.27
CA MET A 848 11.43 -28.64 21.67
C MET A 848 11.28 -27.59 20.60
N MET A 849 10.04 -27.37 20.15
CA MET A 849 9.74 -26.48 19.04
C MET A 849 8.74 -25.42 19.47
N VAL A 850 8.90 -24.21 18.95
CA VAL A 850 7.98 -23.09 19.13
C VAL A 850 7.68 -22.50 17.76
N ASP A 851 6.41 -22.52 17.34
CA ASP A 851 5.95 -22.10 16.01
C ASP A 851 6.74 -22.73 14.85
N GLY A 852 7.20 -23.98 15.02
CA GLY A 852 8.02 -24.71 14.05
C GLY A 852 9.52 -24.38 14.10
N GLU A 853 9.97 -23.51 15.02
CA GLU A 853 11.38 -23.17 15.20
C GLU A 853 11.97 -23.87 16.43
N LYS A 854 13.19 -24.39 16.30
CA LYS A 854 13.86 -25.13 17.38
C LYS A 854 14.31 -24.19 18.49
N VAL A 855 13.96 -24.53 19.73
CA VAL A 855 14.40 -23.80 20.93
C VAL A 855 15.30 -24.69 21.82
N PRO A 856 16.06 -24.10 22.76
CA PRO A 856 16.84 -24.87 23.73
C PRO A 856 15.97 -25.86 24.50
N TYR A 857 16.46 -27.09 24.63
CA TYR A 857 15.72 -28.16 25.32
C TYR A 857 15.85 -28.01 26.84
N GLY A 858 14.71 -27.89 27.52
CA GLY A 858 14.64 -27.79 28.97
C GLY A 858 13.27 -27.29 29.42
N PRO A 859 13.15 -26.82 30.67
CA PRO A 859 11.91 -26.23 31.16
C PRO A 859 11.43 -25.06 30.29
N VAL A 860 10.15 -25.05 29.95
CA VAL A 860 9.48 -23.95 29.24
C VAL A 860 8.16 -23.64 29.93
N GLN A 861 7.82 -22.38 30.05
CA GLN A 861 6.53 -21.94 30.58
C GLN A 861 5.93 -20.84 29.74
N GLY A 862 4.62 -20.68 29.82
CA GLY A 862 3.97 -19.59 29.12
C GLY A 862 2.57 -19.26 29.59
N GLU A 863 2.12 -18.07 29.22
CA GLU A 863 0.81 -17.50 29.53
C GLU A 863 0.21 -16.88 28.27
N ILE A 864 -1.11 -17.00 28.11
CA ILE A 864 -1.85 -16.39 27.01
C ILE A 864 -1.86 -14.86 27.13
N LEU A 865 -1.68 -14.18 25.99
CA LEU A 865 -1.86 -12.75 25.77
C LEU A 865 -3.08 -12.57 24.85
N PRO A 866 -4.28 -12.35 25.41
CA PRO A 866 -5.51 -12.25 24.64
C PRO A 866 -5.52 -11.02 23.73
N SER A 867 -5.94 -11.20 22.48
CA SER A 867 -6.20 -10.17 21.48
C SER A 867 -5.06 -9.16 21.30
N VAL A 868 -3.81 -9.56 21.56
CA VAL A 868 -2.66 -8.64 21.53
C VAL A 868 -2.26 -8.29 20.10
N GLY A 869 -2.31 -9.26 19.19
CA GLY A 869 -1.90 -9.10 17.79
C GLY A 869 -3.01 -8.61 16.87
N ARG A 870 -2.63 -8.10 15.69
CA ARG A 870 -3.56 -7.72 14.62
C ARG A 870 -3.17 -8.42 13.31
N CYS A 871 -4.11 -9.09 12.65
CA CYS A 871 -3.87 -9.73 11.34
C CYS A 871 -4.85 -9.25 10.28
N MET A 872 -4.41 -9.24 9.02
CA MET A 872 -5.28 -8.96 7.88
C MET A 872 -6.15 -10.18 7.59
N GLY A 873 -7.47 -10.02 7.64
CA GLY A 873 -8.41 -11.13 7.58
C GLY A 873 -9.74 -10.80 6.92
N ARG A 874 -10.73 -11.67 7.07
CA ARG A 874 -12.12 -11.44 6.66
C ARG A 874 -13.03 -11.92 7.79
N LEU A 875 -14.01 -11.10 8.16
CA LEU A 875 -15.07 -11.50 9.08
C LEU A 875 -16.02 -12.49 8.39
N PRO A 876 -16.50 -13.54 9.09
CA PRO A 876 -17.51 -14.43 8.55
C PRO A 876 -18.82 -13.66 8.32
N THR A 877 -19.52 -13.95 7.23
CA THR A 877 -20.84 -13.37 6.96
C THR A 877 -21.93 -14.03 7.82
N ALA A 878 -23.05 -13.36 8.05
CA ALA A 878 -24.17 -13.91 8.82
C ALA A 878 -24.67 -15.27 8.26
N ASN A 879 -24.67 -15.43 6.93
CA ASN A 879 -25.02 -16.70 6.28
C ASN A 879 -23.98 -17.80 6.51
N GLU A 880 -22.69 -17.46 6.52
CA GLU A 880 -21.62 -18.43 6.79
C GLU A 880 -21.60 -18.87 8.27
N VAL A 881 -21.99 -17.99 9.20
CA VAL A 881 -22.16 -18.34 10.62
C VAL A 881 -23.32 -19.32 10.82
N LEU A 882 -24.44 -19.13 10.13
CA LEU A 882 -25.61 -20.02 10.24
C LEU A 882 -25.40 -21.41 9.61
N LEU A 883 -24.45 -21.54 8.68
CA LEU A 883 -24.14 -22.78 7.96
C LEU A 883 -23.02 -23.61 8.61
N SER A 884 -22.30 -23.04 9.58
CA SER A 884 -21.16 -23.68 10.27
C SER A 884 -21.53 -24.18 11.65
#